data_AF-A0A817CHY6-F1
#
_entry.id   AF-A0A817CHY6-F1
#
_cell.length_a   1.000
_cell.length_b   1.000
_cell.length_c   1.000
_cell.angle_alpha   90.00
_cell.angle_beta   90.00
_cell.angle_gamma   90.00
#
_symmetry.space_group_name_H-M   'P 1'
#
loop_
_entity.id
_entity.type
_entity.pdbx_description
1 polymer ?
#
loop_
_entity_poly.entity_id
_entity_poly.type
_entity_poly.pdbx_seq_one_letter_code
_entity_poly.pdbx_strand_id
1 'polypeptide(L)'
;MHLGAEFALWWYSKENFFFSSVNKALRTFDRDTIITFRVFSRDIGELLHQDFLLQRDQGKLWENGEDIFVYRGQTISPDVLNWISGNEDELVSFTNFVSTSRKREVGTFFAESTQAISQGLEPALFEMRLSTRQPIKPFADVSMYSQFSNEDEILFMIGIIFRIDKVIKREKPEMPYTLVRLSLIGNADYDMREVVDHLKATRINATYNNQLANFASILEEMSEYGKAECYYPKLMNQISNDKSVHAACLDGHGTIALRNGKYADAIMYETEAVEIYENHEPRDLLHLAKKYNNLGMAYGASGNPSTARFHFQRSNELKYSLFHNDRHIDMADTFDNFGNCYEIENDFDQAEENFHRALAIRIGNNMPRRHPDFVKNYMSLGNVYGNKKMFEQVVLYHQKALDLARDVLPFDHPLLGLIYLFCCAMDKTLKFIAFILWIIRSFLSIWIRLGFRLIYGNQKFKLPPITNQILLQPATVIAKRIRQRQVTVYEVVRAYVDRIKVIQPYLNVYVDERFEQALNEAREIDEILDNGKPLSDQWSEEQAPFLGVPFAIKESMQFPGFHNSTGIVARKNFISTETAKSVENMLKSGAILLCNTNVSEGCMWFESRNSLYGTTNNPYDLTRIVGGSSGGAGCIVSAAGVPFAVGADVGGSIRLPSFMNGIFGHKTSPDIVPNDGQYPPHKDHHQKYLLATGPMCRYTCDLQPMLRVLAGSENIHKLIDIDTPVDLSKLRYFYIDEMDAYFVNKIDEEQKLAHRQVVEHFENKYKIHIPRLRLNRLRYAVSLWSAMMVDGELSSRDFSLTLCNNTAYINGYHELLKKILFRSTHTLPAIGLLILEALPNKYNRRFHSLAHKFFDEIQVLLGDDGVLLFPTFPQSAPVHGWPLIMNTFDYIYCGIINALGLPSTQCPLGLDSQHLPLGIQCIAGRGHDKLTLAVAQEIEQAMGGWVQPSRMKCD
;
A
#
# COMPACT_ATOMS: atom_id res chain seq x y z
N MET A 1 -49.45 -48.16 -9.64
CA MET A 1 -47.99 -47.96 -9.76
C MET A 1 -47.30 -47.97 -8.37
N HIS A 2 -47.73 -48.81 -7.42
CA HIS A 2 -47.20 -48.83 -6.05
C HIS A 2 -46.10 -49.87 -5.79
N LEU A 3 -45.65 -50.61 -6.82
CA LEU A 3 -44.54 -51.57 -6.75
C LEU A 3 -43.15 -50.93 -6.85
N GLY A 4 -43.03 -49.61 -7.01
CA GLY A 4 -41.75 -48.93 -7.27
C GLY A 4 -41.01 -48.41 -6.02
N ALA A 5 -41.73 -48.06 -4.95
CA ALA A 5 -41.15 -47.39 -3.79
C ALA A 5 -40.27 -48.34 -2.96
N GLU A 6 -40.76 -49.51 -2.54
CA GLU A 6 -39.99 -50.47 -1.72
C GLU A 6 -38.63 -50.88 -2.34
N PHE A 7 -38.49 -50.83 -3.67
CA PHE A 7 -37.23 -51.11 -4.34
C PHE A 7 -36.20 -49.97 -4.24
N ALA A 8 -36.59 -48.73 -3.92
CA ALA A 8 -35.68 -47.60 -3.89
C ALA A 8 -34.59 -47.75 -2.82
N LEU A 9 -34.96 -48.27 -1.63
CA LEU A 9 -33.99 -48.62 -0.58
C LEU A 9 -33.06 -49.75 -1.05
N TRP A 10 -33.59 -50.78 -1.69
CA TRP A 10 -32.79 -51.88 -2.24
C TRP A 10 -31.80 -51.42 -3.32
N TRP A 11 -32.21 -50.52 -4.22
CA TRP A 11 -31.35 -49.92 -5.25
C TRP A 11 -30.30 -48.98 -4.65
N TYR A 12 -30.51 -48.46 -3.44
CA TYR A 12 -29.55 -47.61 -2.77
C TYR A 12 -28.59 -48.39 -1.85
N SER A 13 -29.04 -49.44 -1.18
CA SER A 13 -28.20 -50.25 -0.27
C SER A 13 -27.27 -51.23 -0.98
N LYS A 14 -27.33 -51.35 -2.31
CA LYS A 14 -26.46 -52.23 -3.11
C LYS A 14 -25.61 -51.44 -4.08
N GLU A 15 -24.34 -51.84 -4.23
CA GLU A 15 -23.45 -51.27 -5.24
C GLU A 15 -23.98 -51.52 -6.66
N ASN A 16 -24.56 -50.48 -7.25
CA ASN A 16 -25.06 -50.47 -8.62
C ASN A 16 -24.94 -49.07 -9.25
N PHE A 17 -25.36 -48.94 -10.51
CA PHE A 17 -25.27 -47.67 -11.24
C PHE A 17 -26.08 -46.53 -10.59
N PHE A 18 -27.25 -46.80 -10.01
CA PHE A 18 -28.04 -45.78 -9.31
C PHE A 18 -27.36 -45.33 -8.03
N PHE A 19 -26.92 -46.26 -7.18
CA PHE A 19 -26.17 -45.95 -5.96
C PHE A 19 -24.92 -45.11 -6.27
N SER A 20 -24.11 -45.52 -7.24
CA SER A 20 -22.87 -44.83 -7.61
C SER A 20 -23.13 -43.47 -8.28
N SER A 21 -24.13 -43.36 -9.16
CA SER A 21 -24.46 -42.10 -9.85
C SER A 21 -25.08 -41.09 -8.91
N VAL A 22 -26.01 -41.49 -8.05
CA VAL A 22 -26.67 -40.61 -7.07
C VAL A 22 -25.65 -40.16 -6.02
N ASN A 23 -24.81 -41.07 -5.49
CA ASN A 23 -23.76 -40.66 -4.54
C ASN A 23 -22.72 -39.76 -5.16
N LYS A 24 -22.28 -40.03 -6.41
CA LYS A 24 -21.34 -39.16 -7.11
C LYS A 24 -21.97 -37.79 -7.33
N ALA A 25 -23.20 -37.73 -7.83
CA ALA A 25 -23.88 -36.48 -8.13
C ALA A 25 -24.12 -35.62 -6.88
N LEU A 26 -24.53 -36.22 -5.77
CA LEU A 26 -24.69 -35.53 -4.49
C LEU A 26 -23.35 -35.03 -3.91
N ARG A 27 -22.23 -35.73 -4.17
CA ARG A 27 -20.89 -35.30 -3.74
C ARG A 27 -20.30 -34.21 -4.62
N THR A 28 -20.50 -34.28 -5.93
CA THR A 28 -19.96 -33.31 -6.90
C THR A 28 -20.90 -32.18 -7.24
N PHE A 29 -22.08 -32.14 -6.61
CA PHE A 29 -23.18 -31.23 -6.95
C PHE A 29 -23.51 -31.22 -8.46
N ASP A 30 -23.55 -32.41 -9.07
CA ASP A 30 -23.92 -32.57 -10.49
C ASP A 30 -25.43 -32.32 -10.66
N ARG A 31 -25.75 -31.10 -11.10
CA ARG A 31 -27.11 -30.53 -11.09
C ARG A 31 -28.08 -31.32 -11.96
N ASP A 32 -27.66 -31.71 -13.16
CA ASP A 32 -28.53 -32.41 -14.10
C ASP A 32 -28.87 -33.82 -13.61
N THR A 33 -27.88 -34.50 -13.04
CA THR A 33 -28.06 -35.85 -12.47
C THR A 33 -28.91 -35.80 -11.20
N ILE A 34 -28.71 -34.82 -10.31
CA ILE A 34 -29.56 -34.62 -9.12
C ILE A 34 -31.02 -34.36 -9.53
N ILE A 35 -31.26 -33.47 -10.50
CA ILE A 35 -32.60 -33.16 -11.00
C ILE A 35 -33.23 -34.41 -11.65
N THR A 36 -32.46 -35.19 -12.39
CA THR A 36 -32.92 -36.42 -13.05
C THR A 36 -33.37 -37.45 -12.02
N PHE A 37 -32.61 -37.63 -10.93
CA PHE A 37 -32.91 -38.60 -9.86
C PHE A 37 -33.75 -38.02 -8.70
N ARG A 38 -34.29 -36.81 -8.82
CA ARG A 38 -35.03 -36.14 -7.72
C ARG A 38 -36.18 -36.96 -7.14
N VAL A 39 -36.91 -37.68 -8.00
CA VAL A 39 -38.02 -38.56 -7.58
C VAL A 39 -37.48 -39.74 -6.78
N PHE A 40 -36.39 -40.33 -7.25
CA PHE A 40 -35.73 -41.45 -6.58
C PHE A 40 -35.19 -41.06 -5.20
N SER A 41 -34.51 -39.91 -5.08
CA SER A 41 -34.02 -39.40 -3.79
C SER A 41 -35.16 -39.05 -2.83
N ARG A 42 -36.29 -38.52 -3.33
CA ARG A 42 -37.49 -38.27 -2.53
C ARG A 42 -38.07 -39.58 -1.99
N ASP A 43 -38.24 -40.58 -2.84
CA ASP A 43 -38.86 -41.86 -2.47
C ASP A 43 -38.02 -42.59 -1.40
N ILE A 44 -36.68 -42.56 -1.48
CA ILE A 44 -35.79 -43.07 -0.42
C ILE A 44 -36.06 -42.33 0.90
N GLY A 45 -36.14 -41.01 0.87
CA GLY A 45 -36.39 -40.20 2.07
C GLY A 45 -37.76 -40.49 2.71
N GLU A 46 -38.81 -40.70 1.92
CA GLU A 46 -40.14 -41.05 2.40
C GLU A 46 -40.17 -42.44 3.05
N LEU A 47 -39.50 -43.43 2.45
CA LEU A 47 -39.45 -44.79 2.99
C LEU A 47 -38.63 -44.88 4.28
N LEU A 48 -37.45 -44.24 4.32
CA LEU A 48 -36.68 -44.12 5.55
C LEU A 48 -37.50 -43.47 6.67
N HIS A 49 -38.32 -42.48 6.31
CA HIS A 49 -39.18 -41.83 7.28
C HIS A 49 -40.27 -42.78 7.83
N GLN A 50 -40.91 -43.57 6.96
CA GLN A 50 -41.92 -44.55 7.36
C GLN A 50 -41.32 -45.67 8.22
N ASP A 51 -40.19 -46.24 7.81
CA ASP A 51 -39.50 -47.31 8.54
C ASP A 51 -39.02 -46.84 9.91
N PHE A 52 -38.49 -45.61 10.01
CA PHE A 52 -38.13 -45.00 11.28
C PHE A 52 -39.31 -44.96 12.26
N LEU A 53 -40.49 -44.51 11.80
CA LEU A 53 -41.68 -44.41 12.65
C LEU A 53 -42.13 -45.81 13.12
N LEU A 54 -42.17 -46.78 12.22
CA LEU A 54 -42.55 -48.15 12.54
C LEU A 54 -41.60 -48.81 13.56
N GLN A 55 -40.29 -48.66 13.38
CA GLN A 55 -39.29 -49.28 14.25
C GLN A 55 -39.24 -48.59 15.63
N ARG A 56 -39.45 -47.28 15.68
CA ARG A 56 -39.62 -46.52 16.92
C ARG A 56 -40.84 -46.99 17.69
N ASP A 57 -42.00 -47.09 17.03
CA ASP A 57 -43.26 -47.46 17.67
C ASP A 57 -43.26 -48.93 18.16
N GLN A 58 -42.45 -49.79 17.53
CA GLN A 58 -42.22 -51.17 17.97
C GLN A 58 -41.14 -51.31 19.06
N GLY A 59 -40.49 -50.21 19.49
CA GLY A 59 -39.41 -50.24 20.48
C GLY A 59 -38.14 -50.97 20.02
N LYS A 60 -37.99 -51.24 18.72
CA LYS A 60 -36.90 -52.05 18.15
C LYS A 60 -35.62 -51.26 17.91
N LEU A 61 -35.70 -49.93 17.84
CA LEU A 61 -34.52 -49.12 17.58
C LEU A 61 -33.53 -49.18 18.73
N TRP A 62 -33.99 -49.23 19.99
CA TRP A 62 -33.16 -49.01 21.18
C TRP A 62 -33.22 -50.20 22.14
N GLU A 63 -32.07 -50.80 22.43
CA GLU A 63 -31.99 -51.83 23.47
C GLU A 63 -31.87 -51.15 24.84
N ASN A 64 -32.92 -51.27 25.67
CA ASN A 64 -32.92 -50.87 27.09
C ASN A 64 -32.44 -49.44 27.43
N GLY A 65 -32.50 -48.49 26.49
CA GLY A 65 -32.13 -47.09 26.73
C GLY A 65 -30.63 -46.80 26.66
N GLU A 66 -29.81 -47.71 26.14
CA GLU A 66 -28.37 -47.51 25.92
C GLU A 66 -28.07 -46.79 24.59
N ASP A 67 -27.05 -45.93 24.59
CA ASP A 67 -26.56 -45.25 23.38
C ASP A 67 -26.10 -46.30 22.34
N ILE A 68 -26.49 -46.11 21.08
CA ILE A 68 -26.13 -47.00 19.98
C ILE A 68 -24.92 -46.43 19.25
N PHE A 69 -23.94 -47.28 18.93
CA PHE A 69 -22.79 -46.89 18.11
C PHE A 69 -22.91 -47.50 16.71
N VAL A 70 -22.68 -46.66 15.71
CA VAL A 70 -22.59 -47.08 14.31
C VAL A 70 -21.29 -46.58 13.69
N TYR A 71 -20.78 -47.33 12.72
CA TYR A 71 -19.44 -47.19 12.18
C TYR A 71 -19.49 -47.01 10.66
N ARG A 72 -18.67 -46.10 10.16
CA ARG A 72 -18.50 -45.85 8.72
C ARG A 72 -17.04 -45.59 8.38
N GLY A 73 -16.45 -46.45 7.55
CA GLY A 73 -15.11 -46.21 7.00
C GLY A 73 -15.17 -45.59 5.63
N GLN A 74 -14.25 -44.67 5.34
CA GLN A 74 -14.01 -44.15 3.99
C GLN A 74 -12.64 -43.46 3.92
N THR A 75 -12.10 -43.34 2.71
CA THR A 75 -10.93 -42.49 2.44
C THR A 75 -11.34 -41.06 2.12
N ILE A 76 -10.61 -40.08 2.66
CA ILE A 76 -10.94 -38.64 2.58
C ILE A 76 -9.70 -37.85 2.17
N SER A 77 -9.86 -36.67 1.58
CA SER A 77 -8.72 -35.81 1.25
C SER A 77 -8.02 -35.30 2.53
N PRO A 78 -6.68 -35.12 2.49
CA PRO A 78 -5.93 -34.60 3.64
C PRO A 78 -6.44 -33.24 4.13
N ASP A 79 -6.88 -32.37 3.22
CA ASP A 79 -7.39 -31.03 3.57
C ASP A 79 -8.67 -31.11 4.41
N VAL A 80 -9.61 -31.98 4.03
CA VAL A 80 -10.87 -32.17 4.77
C VAL A 80 -10.59 -32.83 6.11
N LEU A 81 -9.67 -33.80 6.16
CA LEU A 81 -9.33 -34.46 7.42
C LEU A 81 -8.58 -33.54 8.40
N ASN A 82 -7.72 -32.67 7.88
CA ASN A 82 -7.07 -31.61 8.66
C ASN A 82 -8.07 -30.57 9.16
N TRP A 83 -9.05 -30.21 8.34
CA TRP A 83 -10.15 -29.34 8.76
C TRP A 83 -10.94 -29.98 9.91
N ILE A 84 -11.40 -31.24 9.77
CA ILE A 84 -12.12 -31.95 10.83
C ILE A 84 -11.27 -32.02 12.12
N SER A 85 -9.97 -32.27 11.99
CA SER A 85 -9.03 -32.34 13.13
C SER A 85 -8.85 -31.00 13.86
N GLY A 86 -9.06 -29.87 13.19
CA GLY A 86 -8.91 -28.52 13.77
C GLY A 86 -10.20 -27.94 14.34
N ASN A 87 -11.32 -28.65 14.21
CA ASN A 87 -12.68 -28.17 14.52
C ASN A 87 -13.40 -29.18 15.43
N GLU A 88 -12.76 -29.60 16.53
CA GLU A 88 -13.47 -30.34 17.59
C GLU A 88 -14.55 -29.44 18.22
N ASP A 89 -15.67 -30.03 18.63
CA ASP A 89 -16.90 -29.37 19.12
C ASP A 89 -17.75 -28.63 18.07
N GLU A 90 -17.30 -28.57 16.81
CA GLU A 90 -18.05 -27.97 15.71
C GLU A 90 -19.09 -28.94 15.09
N LEU A 91 -20.01 -28.36 14.30
CA LEU A 91 -21.08 -29.08 13.62
C LEU A 91 -20.68 -29.53 12.21
N VAL A 92 -20.96 -30.80 11.88
CA VAL A 92 -20.74 -31.36 10.54
C VAL A 92 -22.02 -31.98 9.99
N SER A 93 -22.29 -31.75 8.70
CA SER A 93 -23.41 -32.38 7.99
C SER A 93 -22.96 -33.15 6.77
N PHE A 94 -23.67 -34.23 6.46
CA PHE A 94 -23.44 -35.04 5.28
C PHE A 94 -24.42 -34.68 4.16
N THR A 95 -23.90 -34.47 2.95
CA THR A 95 -24.68 -34.05 1.77
C THR A 95 -25.35 -35.21 1.03
N ASN A 96 -25.16 -36.45 1.50
CA ASN A 96 -25.75 -37.67 0.94
C ASN A 96 -26.43 -38.52 2.03
N PHE A 97 -27.14 -39.57 1.62
CA PHE A 97 -27.61 -40.57 2.59
C PHE A 97 -26.38 -41.31 3.14
N VAL A 98 -26.32 -41.43 4.47
CA VAL A 98 -25.16 -42.01 5.15
C VAL A 98 -25.48 -43.44 5.51
N SER A 99 -24.95 -44.40 4.76
CA SER A 99 -24.97 -45.82 5.16
C SER A 99 -23.88 -46.08 6.20
N THR A 100 -24.22 -46.83 7.25
CA THR A 100 -23.37 -47.15 8.42
C THR A 100 -23.69 -48.55 8.95
N SER A 101 -22.78 -49.12 9.74
CA SER A 101 -22.93 -50.46 10.31
C SER A 101 -22.90 -50.44 11.83
N ARG A 102 -23.69 -51.28 12.53
CA ARG A 102 -23.46 -51.51 13.98
C ARG A 102 -22.18 -52.31 14.26
N LYS A 103 -21.62 -52.98 13.25
CA LYS A 103 -20.40 -53.79 13.37
C LYS A 103 -19.17 -52.98 13.02
N ARG A 104 -18.28 -52.79 14.00
CA ARG A 104 -17.07 -51.98 13.83
C ARG A 104 -16.15 -52.56 12.76
N GLU A 105 -16.08 -53.87 12.63
CA GLU A 105 -15.25 -54.58 11.66
C GLU A 105 -15.62 -54.19 10.23
N VAL A 106 -16.92 -53.99 9.95
CA VAL A 106 -17.42 -53.59 8.63
C VAL A 106 -16.97 -52.16 8.30
N GLY A 107 -17.13 -51.23 9.24
CA GLY A 107 -16.62 -49.86 9.07
C GLY A 107 -15.10 -49.84 8.87
N THR A 108 -14.37 -50.68 9.60
CA THR A 108 -12.91 -50.76 9.52
C THR A 108 -12.43 -51.27 8.15
N PHE A 109 -13.11 -52.29 7.61
CA PHE A 109 -12.85 -52.82 6.27
C PHE A 109 -12.95 -51.73 5.18
N PHE A 110 -13.96 -50.86 5.25
CA PHE A 110 -14.12 -49.76 4.28
C PHE A 110 -13.09 -48.64 4.45
N ALA A 111 -12.61 -48.38 5.67
CA ALA A 111 -11.55 -47.40 5.91
C ALA A 111 -10.21 -47.87 5.32
N GLU A 112 -9.95 -49.18 5.33
CA GLU A 112 -8.70 -49.80 4.91
C GLU A 112 -8.63 -50.10 3.39
N SER A 113 -9.56 -49.59 2.58
CA SER A 113 -9.58 -49.89 1.14
C SER A 113 -8.27 -49.47 0.43
N THR A 114 -7.57 -50.46 -0.14
CA THR A 114 -6.21 -50.30 -0.70
C THR A 114 -6.15 -49.45 -1.97
N GLN A 115 -7.27 -49.34 -2.70
CA GLN A 115 -7.33 -48.68 -3.99
C GLN A 115 -7.30 -47.15 -3.88
N ALA A 116 -7.91 -46.56 -2.85
CA ALA A 116 -7.98 -45.12 -2.66
C ALA A 116 -6.76 -44.52 -1.92
N ILE A 117 -6.07 -45.32 -1.10
CA ILE A 117 -4.79 -44.94 -0.47
C ILE A 117 -3.72 -44.68 -1.55
N SER A 118 -3.75 -45.42 -2.67
CA SER A 118 -2.83 -45.22 -3.79
C SER A 118 -2.98 -43.87 -4.51
N GLN A 119 -4.09 -43.14 -4.29
CA GLN A 119 -4.40 -41.83 -4.88
C GLN A 119 -4.14 -40.65 -3.93
N GLY A 120 -3.46 -40.89 -2.79
CA GLY A 120 -3.11 -39.83 -1.82
C GLY A 120 -4.26 -39.43 -0.88
N LEU A 121 -5.31 -40.23 -0.77
CA LEU A 121 -6.38 -40.05 0.22
C LEU A 121 -6.03 -40.76 1.53
N GLU A 122 -6.47 -40.18 2.65
CA GLU A 122 -6.22 -40.72 3.99
C GLU A 122 -7.41 -41.55 4.51
N PRO A 123 -7.15 -42.71 5.14
CA PRO A 123 -8.19 -43.57 5.69
C PRO A 123 -8.78 -42.98 6.99
N ALA A 124 -10.11 -42.87 7.05
CA ALA A 124 -10.83 -42.38 8.22
C ALA A 124 -11.97 -43.34 8.62
N LEU A 125 -12.09 -43.61 9.91
CA LEU A 125 -13.20 -44.34 10.52
C LEU A 125 -14.04 -43.36 11.34
N PHE A 126 -15.30 -43.20 10.98
CA PHE A 126 -16.28 -42.47 11.77
C PHE A 126 -16.97 -43.42 12.75
N GLU A 127 -16.86 -43.11 14.04
CA GLU A 127 -17.59 -43.76 15.13
C GLU A 127 -18.69 -42.79 15.57
N MET A 128 -19.95 -43.10 15.23
CA MET A 128 -21.10 -42.22 15.45
C MET A 128 -21.95 -42.75 16.59
N ARG A 129 -22.16 -41.91 17.61
CA ARG A 129 -22.99 -42.20 18.78
C ARG A 129 -24.41 -41.66 18.58
N LEU A 130 -25.41 -42.52 18.75
CA LEU A 130 -26.83 -42.22 18.64
C LEU A 130 -27.47 -42.32 20.02
N SER A 131 -27.91 -41.19 20.59
CA SER A 131 -28.43 -41.18 21.97
C SER A 131 -29.93 -41.47 22.06
N THR A 132 -30.31 -42.21 23.10
CA THR A 132 -31.69 -42.63 23.44
C THR A 132 -32.52 -41.56 24.13
N ARG A 133 -32.03 -40.33 24.26
CA ARG A 133 -32.76 -39.28 25.01
C ARG A 133 -33.57 -38.35 24.12
N GLN A 134 -33.46 -38.43 22.80
CA GLN A 134 -33.99 -37.39 21.90
C GLN A 134 -34.47 -37.97 20.55
N PRO A 135 -35.78 -38.07 20.28
CA PRO A 135 -36.27 -38.56 19.00
C PRO A 135 -36.19 -37.45 17.94
N ILE A 136 -35.21 -37.52 17.05
CA ILE A 136 -35.30 -36.93 15.70
C ILE A 136 -35.75 -38.04 14.73
N LYS A 137 -36.24 -37.68 13.54
CA LYS A 137 -36.50 -38.57 12.40
C LYS A 137 -35.29 -38.71 11.41
N PRO A 138 -34.04 -39.11 11.74
CA PRO A 138 -32.96 -38.99 10.76
C PRO A 138 -32.37 -40.32 10.23
N PHE A 139 -32.85 -41.50 10.67
CA PHE A 139 -32.36 -42.80 10.17
C PHE A 139 -33.34 -43.94 10.34
N ALA A 140 -33.10 -45.07 9.67
CA ALA A 140 -33.80 -46.34 9.89
C ALA A 140 -32.82 -47.52 9.81
N ASP A 141 -33.16 -48.62 10.49
CA ASP A 141 -32.51 -49.91 10.28
C ASP A 141 -32.98 -50.50 8.94
N VAL A 142 -32.03 -50.71 8.03
CA VAL A 142 -32.27 -51.23 6.68
C VAL A 142 -31.53 -52.54 6.42
N SER A 143 -31.19 -53.27 7.49
CA SER A 143 -30.44 -54.54 7.42
C SER A 143 -31.06 -55.56 6.46
N MET A 144 -32.38 -55.53 6.30
CA MET A 144 -33.12 -56.38 5.34
C MET A 144 -32.75 -56.12 3.87
N TYR A 145 -32.26 -54.92 3.55
CA TYR A 145 -31.88 -54.49 2.21
C TYR A 145 -30.36 -54.46 2.00
N SER A 146 -29.58 -54.77 3.05
CA SER A 146 -28.14 -54.62 3.04
C SER A 146 -27.45 -55.48 1.98
N GLN A 147 -26.33 -54.97 1.47
CA GLN A 147 -25.46 -55.70 0.55
C GLN A 147 -24.81 -56.92 1.22
N PHE A 148 -24.53 -56.85 2.53
CA PHE A 148 -23.87 -57.93 3.26
C PHE A 148 -24.90 -58.70 4.08
N SER A 149 -24.98 -60.02 3.87
CA SER A 149 -26.02 -60.88 4.46
C SER A 149 -25.99 -61.00 5.99
N ASN A 150 -25.00 -60.39 6.65
CA ASN A 150 -24.81 -60.36 8.10
C ASN A 150 -24.48 -58.94 8.61
N GLU A 151 -24.78 -57.88 7.85
CA GLU A 151 -24.58 -56.50 8.30
C GLU A 151 -25.84 -55.93 8.95
N ASP A 152 -25.67 -55.28 10.10
CA ASP A 152 -26.73 -54.50 10.75
C ASP A 152 -26.64 -53.05 10.23
N GLU A 153 -27.18 -52.82 9.03
CA GLU A 153 -27.05 -51.56 8.29
C GLU A 153 -28.05 -50.51 8.78
N ILE A 154 -27.54 -49.34 9.16
CA ILE A 154 -28.32 -48.15 9.51
C ILE A 154 -28.10 -47.08 8.44
N LEU A 155 -29.19 -46.59 7.85
CA LEU A 155 -29.16 -45.56 6.79
C LEU A 155 -29.74 -44.25 7.29
N PHE A 156 -28.96 -43.17 7.19
CA PHE A 156 -29.37 -41.82 7.57
C PHE A 156 -29.89 -41.00 6.38
N MET A 157 -30.82 -40.09 6.66
CA MET A 157 -31.33 -39.10 5.72
C MET A 157 -30.26 -38.05 5.35
N ILE A 158 -30.42 -37.44 4.17
CA ILE A 158 -29.59 -36.31 3.71
C ILE A 158 -29.75 -35.12 4.68
N GLY A 159 -28.65 -34.42 4.97
CA GLY A 159 -28.66 -33.19 5.77
C GLY A 159 -28.71 -33.44 7.27
N ILE A 160 -28.38 -34.65 7.71
CA ILE A 160 -28.19 -34.96 9.12
C ILE A 160 -26.96 -34.23 9.66
N ILE A 161 -27.03 -33.81 10.93
CA ILE A 161 -26.00 -33.01 11.59
C ILE A 161 -25.44 -33.79 12.78
N PHE A 162 -24.12 -33.83 12.88
CA PHE A 162 -23.37 -34.42 13.98
C PHE A 162 -22.45 -33.38 14.62
N ARG A 163 -22.16 -33.55 15.91
CA ARG A 163 -21.08 -32.83 16.62
C ARG A 163 -19.79 -33.62 16.48
N ILE A 164 -18.67 -32.94 16.22
CA ILE A 164 -17.35 -33.57 16.25
C ILE A 164 -16.90 -33.67 17.72
N ASP A 165 -17.02 -34.84 18.33
CA ASP A 165 -16.65 -35.01 19.74
C ASP A 165 -15.14 -35.05 19.93
N LYS A 166 -14.45 -35.79 19.07
CA LYS A 166 -13.00 -36.00 19.17
C LYS A 166 -12.41 -36.58 17.90
N VAL A 167 -11.18 -36.17 17.56
CA VAL A 167 -10.40 -36.73 16.46
C VAL A 167 -9.11 -37.35 16.99
N ILE A 168 -8.90 -38.64 16.71
CA ILE A 168 -7.67 -39.36 17.08
C ILE A 168 -6.91 -39.67 15.80
N LYS A 169 -5.83 -38.93 15.57
CA LYS A 169 -4.97 -39.09 14.39
C LYS A 169 -4.27 -40.44 14.38
N ARG A 170 -4.02 -40.93 13.17
CA ARG A 170 -3.26 -42.16 12.92
C ARG A 170 -1.82 -42.02 13.42
N GLU A 171 -1.50 -42.64 14.56
CA GLU A 171 -0.14 -42.61 15.14
C GLU A 171 0.48 -43.99 15.36
N LYS A 172 -0.33 -45.07 15.43
CA LYS A 172 0.13 -46.42 15.81
C LYS A 172 -0.07 -47.44 14.68
N PRO A 173 0.79 -48.47 14.56
CA PRO A 173 0.64 -49.54 13.56
C PRO A 173 -0.67 -50.34 13.68
N GLU A 174 -1.24 -50.39 14.89
CA GLU A 174 -2.46 -51.13 15.22
C GLU A 174 -3.76 -50.38 14.84
N MET A 175 -3.68 -49.08 14.51
CA MET A 175 -4.79 -48.29 13.97
C MET A 175 -4.37 -47.72 12.60
N PRO A 176 -4.69 -48.40 11.48
CA PRO A 176 -4.29 -47.93 10.16
C PRO A 176 -5.12 -46.75 9.63
N TYR A 177 -6.00 -46.16 10.44
CA TYR A 177 -6.92 -45.06 10.09
C TYR A 177 -6.98 -43.98 11.18
N THR A 178 -7.41 -42.78 10.80
CA THR A 178 -7.78 -41.71 11.75
C THR A 178 -9.20 -41.96 12.27
N LEU A 179 -9.39 -41.98 13.58
CA LEU A 179 -10.69 -42.20 14.21
C LEU A 179 -11.37 -40.86 14.49
N VAL A 180 -12.56 -40.65 13.92
CA VAL A 180 -13.39 -39.46 14.14
C VAL A 180 -14.63 -39.86 14.93
N ARG A 181 -14.77 -39.35 16.15
CA ARG A 181 -15.94 -39.59 16.99
C ARG A 181 -16.97 -38.49 16.79
N LEU A 182 -18.20 -38.91 16.51
CA LEU A 182 -19.32 -38.03 16.22
C LEU A 182 -20.49 -38.34 17.16
N SER A 183 -21.19 -37.32 17.64
CA SER A 183 -22.47 -37.49 18.36
C SER A 183 -23.61 -36.91 17.54
N LEU A 184 -24.68 -37.67 17.34
CA LEU A 184 -25.88 -37.19 16.67
C LEU A 184 -26.54 -36.10 17.51
N ILE A 185 -26.80 -34.93 16.91
CA ILE A 185 -27.38 -33.79 17.62
C ILE A 185 -28.91 -33.81 17.52
N GLY A 186 -29.58 -33.56 18.65
CA GLY A 186 -31.03 -33.44 18.74
C GLY A 186 -31.56 -31.99 18.76
N ASN A 187 -32.86 -31.79 18.51
CA ASN A 187 -33.52 -30.46 18.50
C ASN A 187 -33.51 -29.73 19.85
N ALA A 188 -33.16 -30.43 20.94
CA ALA A 188 -33.07 -29.84 22.26
C ALA A 188 -31.74 -29.09 22.48
N ASP A 189 -30.74 -29.35 21.64
CA ASP A 189 -29.44 -28.68 21.67
C ASP A 189 -29.58 -27.19 21.31
N TYR A 190 -28.88 -26.33 22.04
CA TYR A 190 -29.02 -24.87 21.97
C TYR A 190 -28.60 -24.35 20.58
N ASP A 191 -27.50 -24.88 20.03
CA ASP A 191 -26.94 -24.48 18.74
C ASP A 191 -27.87 -24.84 17.57
N MET A 192 -28.64 -25.93 17.71
CA MET A 192 -29.62 -26.34 16.70
C MET A 192 -30.90 -25.50 16.74
N ARG A 193 -31.29 -24.91 17.87
CA ARG A 193 -32.46 -24.01 17.90
C ARG A 193 -32.22 -22.78 17.05
N GLU A 194 -31.03 -22.20 17.09
CA GLU A 194 -30.71 -21.01 16.30
C GLU A 194 -30.69 -21.32 14.79
N VAL A 195 -30.08 -22.44 14.39
CA VAL A 195 -30.07 -22.91 13.00
C VAL A 195 -31.48 -23.31 12.52
N VAL A 196 -32.24 -24.02 13.35
CA VAL A 196 -33.62 -24.43 13.03
C VAL A 196 -34.55 -23.23 13.01
N ASP A 197 -34.39 -22.24 13.88
CA ASP A 197 -35.19 -21.02 13.90
C ASP A 197 -34.82 -20.10 12.74
N HIS A 198 -33.55 -20.09 12.30
CA HIS A 198 -33.11 -19.43 11.06
C HIS A 198 -33.65 -20.14 9.80
N LEU A 199 -33.64 -21.48 9.77
CA LEU A 199 -34.20 -22.30 8.69
C LEU A 199 -35.73 -22.24 8.67
N LYS A 200 -36.39 -22.12 9.83
CA LYS A 200 -37.84 -21.87 9.93
C LYS A 200 -38.16 -20.45 9.48
N ALA A 201 -37.38 -19.45 9.88
CA ALA A 201 -37.54 -18.07 9.40
C ALA A 201 -37.41 -17.96 7.87
N THR A 202 -36.66 -18.86 7.23
CA THR A 202 -36.53 -18.96 5.77
C THR A 202 -37.51 -19.95 5.10
N ARG A 203 -38.28 -20.77 5.85
CA ARG A 203 -39.19 -21.82 5.32
C ARG A 203 -40.65 -21.74 5.76
N ILE A 204 -41.10 -20.71 6.47
CA ILE A 204 -42.53 -20.57 6.83
C ILE A 204 -43.34 -20.18 5.57
N ASN A 205 -43.67 -21.20 4.76
CA ASN A 205 -44.92 -21.42 4.02
C ASN A 205 -44.72 -22.46 2.90
N ALA A 206 -44.40 -23.70 3.25
CA ALA A 206 -44.44 -24.81 2.31
C ALA A 206 -45.58 -25.77 2.66
N THR A 207 -46.83 -25.36 2.40
CA THR A 207 -47.90 -26.32 2.15
C THR A 207 -47.73 -26.91 0.74
N TYR A 208 -48.29 -28.10 0.54
CA TYR A 208 -48.10 -29.05 -0.57
C TYR A 208 -48.15 -28.47 -2.01
N ASN A 209 -48.66 -27.24 -2.19
CA ASN A 209 -48.77 -26.54 -3.48
C ASN A 209 -47.57 -25.66 -3.87
N ASN A 210 -46.61 -25.40 -2.96
CA ASN A 210 -45.46 -24.48 -3.19
C ASN A 210 -44.19 -25.13 -3.78
N GLN A 211 -44.15 -26.44 -4.01
CA GLN A 211 -42.92 -27.10 -4.49
C GLN A 211 -42.54 -26.71 -5.93
N LEU A 212 -43.54 -26.46 -6.78
CA LEU A 212 -43.36 -26.08 -8.18
C LEU A 212 -43.00 -24.59 -8.34
N ALA A 213 -43.58 -23.73 -7.49
CA ALA A 213 -43.21 -22.31 -7.40
C ALA A 213 -41.80 -22.12 -6.83
N ASN A 214 -41.44 -22.88 -5.79
CA ASN A 214 -40.08 -22.90 -5.25
C ASN A 214 -39.07 -23.42 -6.28
N PHE A 215 -39.46 -24.42 -7.09
CA PHE A 215 -38.61 -24.90 -8.18
C PHE A 215 -38.41 -23.84 -9.28
N ALA A 216 -39.46 -23.10 -9.65
CA ALA A 216 -39.34 -22.00 -10.61
C ALA A 216 -38.47 -20.85 -10.07
N SER A 217 -38.62 -20.50 -8.79
CA SER A 217 -37.76 -19.52 -8.10
C SER A 217 -36.30 -19.98 -8.01
N ILE A 218 -36.04 -21.26 -7.74
CA ILE A 218 -34.68 -21.82 -7.80
C ILE A 218 -34.12 -21.76 -9.23
N LEU A 219 -34.92 -22.03 -10.26
CA LEU A 219 -34.49 -21.89 -11.65
C LEU A 219 -34.15 -20.43 -12.02
N GLU A 220 -34.85 -19.46 -11.44
CA GLU A 220 -34.54 -18.03 -11.58
C GLU A 220 -33.24 -17.63 -10.88
N GLU A 221 -33.01 -18.10 -9.66
CA GLU A 221 -31.73 -17.91 -8.95
C GLU A 221 -30.57 -18.54 -9.71
N MET A 222 -30.82 -19.68 -10.37
CA MET A 222 -29.86 -20.38 -11.22
C MET A 222 -29.71 -19.80 -12.63
N SER A 223 -30.37 -18.68 -12.94
CA SER A 223 -30.31 -17.99 -14.23
C SER A 223 -30.85 -18.79 -15.44
N GLU A 224 -31.73 -19.76 -15.20
CA GLU A 224 -32.34 -20.64 -16.22
C GLU A 224 -33.73 -20.12 -16.65
N TYR A 225 -33.78 -18.84 -17.06
CA TYR A 225 -35.04 -18.10 -17.24
C TYR A 225 -35.99 -18.71 -18.28
N GLY A 226 -35.47 -19.25 -19.39
CA GLY A 226 -36.30 -19.89 -20.40
C GLY A 226 -36.97 -21.18 -19.90
N LYS A 227 -36.33 -21.87 -18.95
CA LYS A 227 -36.93 -23.04 -18.28
C LYS A 227 -37.96 -22.57 -17.24
N ALA A 228 -37.64 -21.55 -16.44
CA ALA A 228 -38.56 -20.97 -15.46
C ALA A 228 -39.85 -20.44 -16.11
N GLU A 229 -39.74 -19.70 -17.23
CA GLU A 229 -40.87 -19.16 -18.01
C GLU A 229 -41.83 -20.25 -18.52
N CYS A 230 -41.33 -21.47 -18.77
CA CYS A 230 -42.15 -22.60 -19.20
C CYS A 230 -43.00 -23.23 -18.07
N TYR A 231 -42.66 -22.97 -16.80
CA TYR A 231 -43.36 -23.55 -15.64
C TYR A 231 -44.50 -22.67 -15.13
N TYR A 232 -44.36 -21.34 -15.17
CA TYR A 232 -45.38 -20.43 -14.62
C TYR A 232 -46.77 -20.53 -15.28
N PRO A 233 -46.92 -20.66 -16.61
CA PRO A 233 -48.24 -20.88 -17.23
C PRO A 233 -48.86 -22.25 -16.87
N LYS A 234 -48.04 -23.26 -16.57
CA LYS A 234 -48.50 -24.58 -16.14
C LYS A 234 -48.95 -24.56 -14.66
N LEU A 235 -48.28 -23.78 -13.82
CA LEU A 235 -48.68 -23.53 -12.43
C LEU A 235 -50.02 -22.77 -12.36
N MET A 236 -50.17 -21.69 -13.13
CA MET A 236 -51.40 -20.88 -13.14
C MET A 236 -52.63 -21.71 -13.58
N ASN A 237 -52.46 -22.67 -14.49
CA ASN A 237 -53.54 -23.56 -14.93
C ASN A 237 -53.87 -24.69 -13.93
N GLN A 238 -52.95 -25.07 -13.04
CA GLN A 238 -53.17 -26.13 -12.04
C GLN A 238 -53.74 -25.61 -10.71
N ILE A 239 -53.54 -24.32 -10.41
CA ILE A 239 -53.85 -23.72 -9.11
C ILE A 239 -54.74 -22.48 -9.34
N SER A 240 -55.96 -22.69 -9.83
CA SER A 240 -56.87 -21.58 -10.18
C SER A 240 -57.49 -20.84 -8.98
N ASN A 241 -57.33 -21.35 -7.76
CA ASN A 241 -58.09 -20.89 -6.58
C ASN A 241 -57.23 -20.30 -5.45
N ASP A 242 -55.89 -20.30 -5.54
CA ASP A 242 -55.00 -19.74 -4.51
C ASP A 242 -54.40 -18.41 -4.99
N LYS A 243 -54.92 -17.30 -4.44
CA LYS A 243 -54.53 -15.95 -4.84
C LYS A 243 -53.10 -15.59 -4.43
N SER A 244 -52.56 -16.19 -3.37
CA SER A 244 -51.18 -15.95 -2.92
C SER A 244 -50.18 -16.59 -3.90
N VAL A 245 -50.47 -17.81 -4.35
CA VAL A 245 -49.68 -18.50 -5.39
C VAL A 245 -49.78 -17.78 -6.74
N HIS A 246 -50.96 -17.24 -7.07
CA HIS A 246 -51.17 -16.45 -8.28
C HIS A 246 -50.30 -15.18 -8.29
N ALA A 247 -50.26 -14.42 -7.19
CA ALA A 247 -49.41 -13.24 -7.06
C ALA A 247 -47.91 -13.58 -7.10
N ALA A 248 -47.49 -14.70 -6.52
CA ALA A 248 -46.11 -15.18 -6.62
C ALA A 248 -45.72 -15.56 -8.07
N CYS A 249 -46.63 -16.13 -8.85
CA CYS A 249 -46.38 -16.43 -10.27
C CYS A 249 -46.29 -15.15 -11.12
N LEU A 250 -47.11 -14.14 -10.82
CA LEU A 250 -47.04 -12.83 -11.49
C LEU A 250 -45.70 -12.12 -11.21
N ASP A 251 -45.21 -12.16 -9.97
CA ASP A 251 -43.90 -11.60 -9.61
C ASP A 251 -42.72 -12.32 -10.30
N GLY A 252 -42.78 -13.64 -10.43
CA GLY A 252 -41.80 -14.40 -11.24
C GLY A 252 -41.82 -13.96 -12.71
N HIS A 253 -43.00 -13.82 -13.30
CA HIS A 253 -43.17 -13.26 -14.64
C HIS A 253 -42.66 -11.82 -14.77
N GLY A 254 -42.92 -10.97 -13.78
CA GLY A 254 -42.45 -9.59 -13.71
C GLY A 254 -40.92 -9.52 -13.70
N THR A 255 -40.28 -10.32 -12.85
CA THR A 255 -38.83 -10.42 -12.75
C THR A 255 -38.18 -10.94 -14.05
N ILE A 256 -38.77 -11.96 -14.69
CA ILE A 256 -38.29 -12.47 -15.98
C ILE A 256 -38.46 -11.42 -17.08
N ALA A 257 -39.62 -10.76 -17.15
CA ALA A 257 -39.90 -9.71 -18.13
C ALA A 257 -38.91 -8.54 -17.98
N LEU A 258 -38.60 -8.14 -16.75
CA LEU A 258 -37.61 -7.11 -16.44
C LEU A 258 -36.22 -7.48 -16.96
N ARG A 259 -35.77 -8.72 -16.73
CA ARG A 259 -34.47 -9.22 -17.22
C ARG A 259 -34.42 -9.36 -18.74
N ASN A 260 -35.54 -9.67 -19.37
CA ASN A 260 -35.66 -9.77 -20.83
C ASN A 260 -35.89 -8.40 -21.51
N GLY A 261 -35.87 -7.29 -20.77
CA GLY A 261 -36.06 -5.93 -21.31
C GLY A 261 -37.49 -5.61 -21.70
N LYS A 262 -38.47 -6.44 -21.32
CA LYS A 262 -39.91 -6.23 -21.56
C LYS A 262 -40.52 -5.41 -20.42
N TYR A 263 -40.13 -4.14 -20.31
CA TYR A 263 -40.46 -3.33 -19.14
C TYR A 263 -41.96 -3.07 -18.95
N ALA A 264 -42.72 -2.95 -20.05
CA ALA A 264 -44.17 -2.75 -19.97
C ALA A 264 -44.88 -3.98 -19.38
N ASP A 265 -44.49 -5.18 -19.80
CA ASP A 265 -45.01 -6.43 -19.27
C ASP A 265 -44.61 -6.61 -17.80
N ALA A 266 -43.37 -6.26 -17.45
CA ALA A 266 -42.90 -6.29 -16.06
C ALA A 266 -43.73 -5.38 -15.15
N ILE A 267 -43.98 -4.13 -15.58
CA ILE A 267 -44.82 -3.19 -14.82
C ILE A 267 -46.24 -3.75 -14.67
N MET A 268 -46.81 -4.31 -15.73
CA MET A 268 -48.16 -4.89 -15.69
C MET A 268 -48.25 -6.03 -14.66
N TYR A 269 -47.35 -7.01 -14.75
CA TYR A 269 -47.35 -8.17 -13.85
C TYR A 269 -47.09 -7.79 -12.39
N GLU A 270 -46.13 -6.88 -12.14
CA GLU A 270 -45.83 -6.42 -10.78
C GLU A 270 -46.95 -5.56 -10.19
N THR A 271 -47.66 -4.77 -11.02
CA THR A 271 -48.82 -3.99 -10.57
C THR A 271 -49.96 -4.92 -10.14
N GLU A 272 -50.26 -5.95 -10.95
CA GLU A 272 -51.28 -6.94 -10.63
C GLU A 272 -50.92 -7.73 -9.37
N ALA A 273 -49.64 -8.07 -9.19
CA ALA A 273 -49.16 -8.71 -7.96
C ALA A 273 -49.35 -7.82 -6.73
N VAL A 274 -49.00 -6.54 -6.80
CA VAL A 274 -49.21 -5.57 -5.70
C VAL A 274 -50.69 -5.47 -5.33
N GLU A 275 -51.59 -5.33 -6.32
CA GLU A 275 -53.03 -5.23 -6.09
C GLU A 275 -53.60 -6.47 -5.38
N ILE A 276 -53.10 -7.67 -5.70
CA ILE A 276 -53.55 -8.89 -5.03
C ILE A 276 -53.12 -8.89 -3.56
N TYR A 277 -51.86 -8.57 -3.27
CA TYR A 277 -51.34 -8.54 -1.90
C TYR A 277 -51.99 -7.45 -1.04
N GLU A 278 -52.28 -6.27 -1.60
CA GLU A 278 -52.98 -5.19 -0.87
C GLU A 278 -54.42 -5.58 -0.50
N ASN A 279 -55.14 -6.28 -1.40
CA ASN A 279 -56.56 -6.58 -1.22
C ASN A 279 -56.83 -7.89 -0.46
N HIS A 280 -55.90 -8.86 -0.46
CA HIS A 280 -56.17 -10.21 0.05
C HIS A 280 -55.30 -10.63 1.25
N GLU A 281 -54.05 -10.17 1.33
CA GLU A 281 -53.12 -10.56 2.41
C GLU A 281 -52.38 -9.35 3.04
N PRO A 282 -53.08 -8.30 3.50
CA PRO A 282 -52.44 -7.09 4.05
C PRO A 282 -51.65 -7.31 5.36
N ARG A 283 -51.67 -8.53 5.92
CA ARG A 283 -50.84 -8.89 7.09
C ARG A 283 -49.42 -9.31 6.71
N ASP A 284 -49.14 -9.58 5.44
CA ASP A 284 -47.81 -9.92 4.95
C ASP A 284 -47.07 -8.69 4.40
N LEU A 285 -46.77 -7.75 5.33
CA LEU A 285 -46.15 -6.46 5.02
C LEU A 285 -44.78 -6.62 4.35
N LEU A 286 -44.04 -7.70 4.66
CA LEU A 286 -42.72 -7.93 4.09
C LEU A 286 -42.80 -8.31 2.61
N HIS A 287 -43.72 -9.21 2.24
CA HIS A 287 -43.90 -9.57 0.84
C HIS A 287 -44.43 -8.40 0.03
N LEU A 288 -45.43 -7.66 0.56
CA LEU A 288 -45.93 -6.45 -0.09
C LEU A 288 -44.81 -5.41 -0.30
N ALA A 289 -43.93 -5.22 0.69
CA ALA A 289 -42.78 -4.33 0.55
C ALA A 289 -41.81 -4.79 -0.55
N LYS A 290 -41.58 -6.11 -0.71
CA LYS A 290 -40.76 -6.66 -1.80
C LYS A 290 -41.38 -6.40 -3.17
N LYS A 291 -42.71 -6.53 -3.32
CA LYS A 291 -43.41 -6.21 -4.59
C LYS A 291 -43.30 -4.74 -4.96
N TYR A 292 -43.47 -3.84 -3.98
CA TYR A 292 -43.22 -2.42 -4.21
C TYR A 292 -41.78 -2.13 -4.64
N ASN A 293 -40.79 -2.85 -4.13
CA ASN A 293 -39.41 -2.73 -4.59
C ASN A 293 -39.24 -3.24 -6.04
N ASN A 294 -39.82 -4.39 -6.39
CA ASN A 294 -39.74 -4.94 -7.76
C ASN A 294 -40.44 -4.04 -8.78
N LEU A 295 -41.62 -3.51 -8.45
CA LEU A 295 -42.33 -2.53 -9.26
C LEU A 295 -41.49 -1.24 -9.44
N GLY A 296 -40.83 -0.78 -8.39
CA GLY A 296 -39.88 0.33 -8.46
C GLY A 296 -38.73 0.07 -9.44
N MET A 297 -38.15 -1.14 -9.39
CA MET A 297 -37.10 -1.54 -10.35
C MET A 297 -37.61 -1.55 -11.79
N ALA A 298 -38.83 -2.01 -12.03
CA ALA A 298 -39.45 -2.03 -13.35
C ALA A 298 -39.67 -0.61 -13.91
N TYR A 299 -40.19 0.32 -13.10
CA TYR A 299 -40.30 1.72 -13.48
C TYR A 299 -38.94 2.38 -13.72
N GLY A 300 -37.93 2.07 -12.89
CA GLY A 300 -36.57 2.58 -13.06
C GLY A 300 -35.97 2.14 -14.40
N ALA A 301 -36.09 0.86 -14.73
CA ALA A 301 -35.62 0.30 -16.00
C ALA A 301 -36.39 0.85 -17.22
N SER A 302 -37.66 1.20 -17.07
CA SER A 302 -38.46 1.86 -18.11
C SER A 302 -38.10 3.33 -18.38
N GLY A 303 -37.18 3.91 -17.60
CA GLY A 303 -36.79 5.32 -17.71
C GLY A 303 -37.64 6.29 -16.90
N ASN A 304 -38.36 5.82 -15.87
CA ASN A 304 -39.22 6.63 -14.99
C ASN A 304 -38.68 6.65 -13.54
N PRO A 305 -37.53 7.30 -13.27
CA PRO A 305 -36.86 7.27 -11.96
C PRO A 305 -37.70 7.90 -10.83
N SER A 306 -38.49 8.95 -11.12
CA SER A 306 -39.38 9.57 -10.13
C SER A 306 -40.46 8.61 -9.61
N THR A 307 -41.09 7.85 -10.52
CA THR A 307 -42.09 6.83 -10.15
C THR A 307 -41.44 5.65 -9.44
N ALA A 308 -40.24 5.26 -9.87
CA ALA A 308 -39.46 4.23 -9.18
C ALA A 308 -39.18 4.60 -7.71
N ARG A 309 -38.73 5.84 -7.46
CA ARG A 309 -38.51 6.34 -6.09
C ARG A 309 -39.77 6.32 -5.24
N PHE A 310 -40.93 6.66 -5.80
CA PHE A 310 -42.20 6.58 -5.08
C PHE A 310 -42.46 5.15 -4.58
N HIS A 311 -42.27 4.14 -5.42
CA HIS A 311 -42.47 2.74 -5.04
C HIS A 311 -41.38 2.23 -4.08
N PHE A 312 -40.11 2.64 -4.23
CA PHE A 312 -39.06 2.36 -3.24
C PHE A 312 -39.36 3.00 -1.88
N GLN A 313 -39.94 4.19 -1.86
CA GLN A 313 -40.37 4.85 -0.62
C GLN A 313 -41.48 4.05 0.05
N ARG A 314 -42.50 3.61 -0.70
CA ARG A 314 -43.55 2.72 -0.18
C ARG A 314 -42.99 1.42 0.39
N SER A 315 -42.01 0.80 -0.29
CA SER A 315 -41.31 -0.38 0.21
C SER A 315 -40.64 -0.13 1.57
N ASN A 316 -39.91 0.98 1.71
CA ASN A 316 -39.24 1.34 2.96
C ASN A 316 -40.21 1.73 4.09
N GLU A 317 -41.32 2.40 3.79
CA GLU A 317 -42.38 2.70 4.75
C GLU A 317 -42.98 1.43 5.37
N LEU A 318 -43.24 0.42 4.54
CA LEU A 318 -43.74 -0.89 4.97
C LEU A 318 -42.69 -1.68 5.76
N LYS A 319 -41.42 -1.67 5.34
CA LYS A 319 -40.32 -2.30 6.11
C LYS A 319 -40.13 -1.62 7.46
N TYR A 320 -40.21 -0.29 7.51
CA TYR A 320 -40.07 0.46 8.77
C TYR A 320 -41.23 0.20 9.73
N SER A 321 -42.46 0.07 9.22
CA SER A 321 -43.62 -0.27 10.05
C SER A 321 -43.52 -1.71 10.61
N LEU A 322 -42.86 -2.62 9.91
CA LEU A 322 -42.63 -3.99 10.35
C LEU A 322 -41.49 -4.14 11.37
N PHE A 323 -40.34 -3.51 11.12
CA PHE A 323 -39.12 -3.71 11.92
C PHE A 323 -38.89 -2.63 12.97
N HIS A 324 -39.55 -1.47 12.85
CA HIS A 324 -39.32 -0.27 13.67
C HIS A 324 -37.83 0.14 13.76
N ASN A 325 -37.08 -0.16 12.69
CA ASN A 325 -35.64 0.03 12.60
C ASN A 325 -35.28 0.44 11.16
N ASP A 326 -34.64 1.59 11.00
CA ASP A 326 -34.21 2.17 9.73
C ASP A 326 -32.89 1.56 9.19
N ARG A 327 -32.29 0.63 9.95
CA ARG A 327 -31.05 -0.09 9.60
C ARG A 327 -31.25 -1.59 9.48
N HIS A 328 -32.47 -2.06 9.28
CA HIS A 328 -32.72 -3.48 9.02
C HIS A 328 -32.10 -3.90 7.68
N ILE A 329 -31.56 -5.11 7.60
CA ILE A 329 -30.83 -5.60 6.42
C ILE A 329 -31.68 -5.56 5.14
N ASP A 330 -32.98 -5.82 5.24
CA ASP A 330 -33.93 -5.78 4.11
C ASP A 330 -34.08 -4.39 3.46
N MET A 331 -33.59 -3.32 4.10
CA MET A 331 -33.61 -1.96 3.54
C MET A 331 -32.41 -1.66 2.64
N ALA A 332 -31.32 -2.43 2.74
CA ALA A 332 -30.07 -2.15 2.03
C ALA A 332 -30.26 -2.10 0.49
N ASP A 333 -30.99 -3.07 -0.07
CA ASP A 333 -31.23 -3.14 -1.51
C ASP A 333 -32.11 -2.01 -2.02
N THR A 334 -33.05 -1.54 -1.18
CA THR A 334 -33.91 -0.40 -1.54
C THR A 334 -33.09 0.91 -1.55
N PHE A 335 -32.11 1.08 -0.66
CA PHE A 335 -31.19 2.22 -0.71
C PHE A 335 -30.24 2.16 -1.93
N ASP A 336 -29.74 0.99 -2.31
CA ASP A 336 -28.99 0.84 -3.57
C ASP A 336 -29.82 1.27 -4.78
N ASN A 337 -31.10 0.86 -4.80
CA ASN A 337 -32.02 1.24 -5.86
C ASN A 337 -32.33 2.74 -5.90
N PHE A 338 -32.46 3.40 -4.74
CA PHE A 338 -32.51 4.87 -4.66
C PHE A 338 -31.26 5.50 -5.26
N GLY A 339 -30.08 4.99 -4.91
CA GLY A 339 -28.80 5.46 -5.46
C GLY A 339 -28.77 5.41 -6.98
N ASN A 340 -29.19 4.29 -7.57
CA ASN A 340 -29.28 4.13 -9.02
C ASN A 340 -30.25 5.13 -9.68
N CYS A 341 -31.40 5.40 -9.06
CA CYS A 341 -32.35 6.41 -9.58
C CYS A 341 -31.77 7.82 -9.58
N TYR A 342 -31.10 8.21 -8.49
CA TYR A 342 -30.45 9.52 -8.41
C TYR A 342 -29.27 9.64 -9.38
N GLU A 343 -28.53 8.56 -9.64
CA GLU A 343 -27.49 8.53 -10.66
C GLU A 343 -28.05 8.80 -12.07
N ILE A 344 -29.17 8.17 -12.43
CA ILE A 344 -29.86 8.40 -13.72
C ILE A 344 -30.31 9.87 -13.87
N GLU A 345 -30.75 10.50 -12.78
CA GLU A 345 -31.15 11.90 -12.76
C GLU A 345 -29.98 12.89 -12.69
N ASN A 346 -28.73 12.41 -12.62
CA ASN A 346 -27.51 13.18 -12.41
C ASN A 346 -27.42 13.90 -11.05
N ASP A 347 -28.18 13.47 -10.04
CA ASP A 347 -28.01 13.91 -8.64
C ASP A 347 -27.00 13.01 -7.93
N PHE A 348 -25.72 13.23 -8.22
CA PHE A 348 -24.63 12.38 -7.74
C PHE A 348 -24.38 12.48 -6.23
N ASP A 349 -24.83 13.56 -5.58
CA ASP A 349 -24.68 13.72 -4.13
C ASP A 349 -25.69 12.84 -3.39
N GLN A 350 -26.94 12.81 -3.84
CA GLN A 350 -27.94 11.88 -3.31
C GLN A 350 -27.62 10.43 -3.66
N ALA A 351 -27.08 10.16 -4.85
CA ALA A 351 -26.64 8.83 -5.22
C ALA A 351 -25.54 8.31 -4.28
N GLU A 352 -24.50 9.12 -4.03
CA GLU A 352 -23.41 8.80 -3.10
C GLU A 352 -23.92 8.52 -1.68
N GLU A 353 -24.82 9.37 -1.16
CA GLU A 353 -25.39 9.21 0.17
C GLU A 353 -26.13 7.88 0.32
N ASN A 354 -26.97 7.53 -0.67
CA ASN A 354 -27.77 6.30 -0.64
C ASN A 354 -26.90 5.03 -0.73
N PHE A 355 -25.89 4.99 -1.60
CA PHE A 355 -24.95 3.87 -1.65
C PHE A 355 -24.13 3.72 -0.36
N HIS A 356 -23.74 4.84 0.28
CA HIS A 356 -23.08 4.78 1.58
C HIS A 356 -24.00 4.28 2.70
N ARG A 357 -25.29 4.65 2.70
CA ARG A 357 -26.28 4.12 3.64
C ARG A 357 -26.47 2.61 3.46
N ALA A 358 -26.63 2.12 2.23
CA ALA A 358 -26.73 0.70 1.94
C ALA A 358 -25.49 -0.07 2.42
N LEU A 359 -24.29 0.45 2.14
CA LEU A 359 -23.04 -0.12 2.62
C LEU A 359 -22.96 -0.14 4.16
N ALA A 360 -23.37 0.93 4.83
CA ALA A 360 -23.37 1.01 6.29
C ALA A 360 -24.34 0.02 6.93
N ILE A 361 -25.53 -0.19 6.35
CA ILE A 361 -26.50 -1.19 6.81
C ILE A 361 -25.91 -2.60 6.68
N ARG A 362 -25.30 -2.93 5.53
CA ARG A 362 -24.67 -4.25 5.31
C ARG A 362 -23.53 -4.52 6.30
N ILE A 363 -22.69 -3.51 6.59
CA ILE A 363 -21.62 -3.63 7.60
C ILE A 363 -22.19 -3.75 9.02
N GLY A 364 -23.17 -2.93 9.37
CA GLY A 364 -23.75 -2.86 10.72
C GLY A 364 -24.52 -4.11 11.14
N ASN A 365 -25.01 -4.91 10.18
CA ASN A 365 -25.69 -6.19 10.42
C ASN A 365 -24.75 -7.40 10.36
N ASN A 366 -23.43 -7.22 10.55
CA ASN A 366 -22.43 -8.28 10.57
C ASN A 366 -22.40 -9.19 9.33
N MET A 367 -22.77 -8.66 8.15
CA MET A 367 -22.66 -9.41 6.91
C MET A 367 -21.21 -9.87 6.70
N PRO A 368 -20.95 -11.12 6.26
CA PRO A 368 -19.60 -11.62 6.09
C PRO A 368 -18.78 -10.67 5.21
N ARG A 369 -17.57 -10.28 5.66
CA ARG A 369 -16.71 -9.31 4.94
C ARG A 369 -16.39 -9.69 3.49
N ARG A 370 -16.64 -10.95 3.12
CA ARG A 370 -16.47 -11.52 1.79
C ARG A 370 -17.79 -11.69 1.02
N HIS A 371 -18.85 -10.95 1.36
CA HIS A 371 -20.11 -11.06 0.66
C HIS A 371 -20.06 -10.39 -0.74
N PRO A 372 -20.57 -11.03 -1.82
CA PRO A 372 -20.59 -10.46 -3.18
C PRO A 372 -21.25 -9.08 -3.30
N ASP A 373 -22.22 -8.75 -2.45
CA ASP A 373 -22.92 -7.45 -2.54
C ASP A 373 -22.03 -6.26 -2.18
N PHE A 374 -20.94 -6.47 -1.45
CA PHE A 374 -19.92 -5.44 -1.26
C PHE A 374 -19.23 -5.08 -2.58
N VAL A 375 -19.08 -6.03 -3.51
CA VAL A 375 -18.53 -5.77 -4.85
C VAL A 375 -19.43 -4.82 -5.62
N LYS A 376 -20.74 -5.09 -5.65
CA LYS A 376 -21.75 -4.24 -6.31
C LYS A 376 -21.73 -2.82 -5.73
N ASN A 377 -21.75 -2.70 -4.40
CA ASN A 377 -21.68 -1.42 -3.69
C ASN A 377 -20.44 -0.59 -4.09
N TYR A 378 -19.26 -1.21 -4.10
CA TYR A 378 -18.03 -0.52 -4.46
C TYR A 378 -17.99 -0.12 -5.95
N MET A 379 -18.59 -0.92 -6.83
CA MET A 379 -18.75 -0.52 -8.23
C MET A 379 -19.67 0.69 -8.39
N SER A 380 -20.83 0.70 -7.73
CA SER A 380 -21.78 1.83 -7.80
C SER A 380 -21.16 3.12 -7.26
N LEU A 381 -20.47 3.06 -6.12
CA LEU A 381 -19.70 4.21 -5.62
C LEU A 381 -18.62 4.64 -6.61
N GLY A 382 -17.89 3.69 -7.19
CA GLY A 382 -16.90 3.95 -8.24
C GLY A 382 -17.46 4.71 -9.44
N ASN A 383 -18.65 4.33 -9.91
CA ASN A 383 -19.35 4.97 -11.03
C ASN A 383 -19.78 6.40 -10.68
N VAL A 384 -20.41 6.59 -9.51
CA VAL A 384 -20.81 7.92 -9.02
C VAL A 384 -19.62 8.87 -8.95
N TYR A 385 -18.48 8.43 -8.39
CA TYR A 385 -17.27 9.25 -8.37
C TYR A 385 -16.70 9.51 -9.77
N GLY A 386 -16.92 8.61 -10.73
CA GLY A 386 -16.58 8.79 -12.13
C GLY A 386 -17.37 9.93 -12.75
N ASN A 387 -18.68 9.94 -12.52
CA ASN A 387 -19.57 11.01 -12.97
C ASN A 387 -19.25 12.35 -12.29
N LYS A 388 -18.82 12.33 -11.02
CA LYS A 388 -18.30 13.51 -10.29
C LYS A 388 -16.88 13.94 -10.72
N LYS A 389 -16.26 13.25 -11.69
CA LYS A 389 -14.88 13.50 -12.18
C LYS A 389 -13.81 13.39 -11.09
N MET A 390 -14.06 12.59 -10.06
CA MET A 390 -13.14 12.35 -8.94
C MET A 390 -12.31 11.09 -9.19
N PHE A 391 -11.39 11.16 -10.17
CA PHE A 391 -10.64 10.00 -10.68
C PHE A 391 -9.87 9.21 -9.60
N GLU A 392 -9.40 9.85 -8.54
CA GLU A 392 -8.73 9.16 -7.43
C GLU A 392 -9.68 8.24 -6.64
N GLN A 393 -10.95 8.63 -6.50
CA GLN A 393 -11.97 7.81 -5.83
C GLN A 393 -12.45 6.69 -6.74
N VAL A 394 -12.56 6.95 -8.05
CA VAL A 394 -12.84 5.92 -9.07
C VAL A 394 -11.85 4.77 -8.93
N VAL A 395 -10.55 5.07 -8.95
CA VAL A 395 -9.49 4.06 -8.80
C VAL A 395 -9.59 3.32 -7.47
N LEU A 396 -9.86 4.03 -6.38
CA LEU A 396 -9.96 3.42 -5.04
C LEU A 396 -11.09 2.39 -4.96
N TYR A 397 -12.29 2.78 -5.35
CA TYR A 397 -13.48 1.95 -5.20
C TYR A 397 -13.53 0.81 -6.22
N HIS A 398 -13.09 1.05 -7.46
CA HIS A 398 -12.94 -0.03 -8.45
C HIS A 398 -11.86 -1.04 -8.06
N GLN A 399 -10.76 -0.59 -7.44
CA GLN A 399 -9.73 -1.52 -6.92
C GLN A 399 -10.27 -2.34 -5.76
N LYS A 400 -11.00 -1.73 -4.81
CA LYS A 400 -11.68 -2.47 -3.73
C LYS A 400 -12.67 -3.50 -4.27
N ALA A 401 -13.44 -3.14 -5.29
CA ALA A 401 -14.35 -4.06 -5.97
C ALA A 401 -13.59 -5.22 -6.63
N LEU A 402 -12.48 -4.94 -7.32
CA LEU A 402 -11.65 -5.95 -7.97
C LEU A 402 -10.98 -6.92 -7.00
N ASP A 403 -10.38 -6.40 -5.94
CA ASP A 403 -9.69 -7.21 -4.93
C ASP A 403 -10.68 -8.15 -4.24
N LEU A 404 -11.87 -7.65 -3.90
CA LEU A 404 -12.91 -8.47 -3.30
C LEU A 404 -13.53 -9.46 -4.31
N ALA A 405 -13.77 -9.04 -5.55
CA ALA A 405 -14.34 -9.89 -6.59
C ALA A 405 -13.45 -11.10 -6.90
N ARG A 406 -12.11 -10.93 -6.86
CA ARG A 406 -11.16 -12.04 -7.04
C ARG A 406 -11.25 -13.10 -5.96
N ASP A 407 -11.53 -12.68 -4.73
CA ASP A 407 -11.59 -13.59 -3.57
C ASP A 407 -12.94 -14.32 -3.46
N VAL A 408 -14.01 -13.74 -4.04
CA VAL A 408 -15.40 -14.14 -3.77
C VAL A 408 -16.10 -14.72 -4.99
N LEU A 409 -15.73 -14.30 -6.21
CA LEU A 409 -16.43 -14.69 -7.43
C LEU A 409 -15.61 -15.70 -8.24
N PRO A 410 -16.26 -16.69 -8.87
CA PRO A 410 -15.62 -17.57 -9.84
C PRO A 410 -14.94 -16.80 -10.99
N PHE A 411 -13.88 -17.37 -11.56
CA PHE A 411 -13.08 -16.72 -12.60
C PHE A 411 -13.90 -16.37 -13.86
N ASP A 412 -14.98 -17.09 -14.13
CA ASP A 412 -15.90 -16.92 -15.25
C ASP A 412 -17.10 -16.00 -14.94
N HIS A 413 -17.16 -15.40 -13.74
CA HIS A 413 -18.30 -14.59 -13.33
C HIS A 413 -18.40 -13.29 -14.17
N PRO A 414 -19.56 -12.97 -14.80
CA PRO A 414 -19.72 -11.80 -15.65
C PRO A 414 -19.35 -10.46 -15.00
N LEU A 415 -19.67 -10.29 -13.70
CA LEU A 415 -19.30 -9.11 -12.93
C LEU A 415 -17.78 -8.94 -12.82
N LEU A 416 -17.02 -10.03 -12.68
CA LEU A 416 -15.56 -10.00 -12.66
C LEU A 416 -15.03 -9.50 -14.01
N GLY A 417 -15.57 -10.01 -15.12
CA GLY A 417 -15.26 -9.54 -16.48
C GLY A 417 -15.55 -8.05 -16.69
N LEU A 418 -16.67 -7.55 -16.16
CA LEU A 418 -17.05 -6.14 -16.22
C LEU A 418 -16.04 -5.26 -15.45
N ILE A 419 -15.68 -5.65 -14.22
CA ILE A 419 -14.69 -4.94 -13.39
C ILE A 419 -13.33 -4.92 -14.10
N TYR A 420 -12.90 -6.05 -14.68
CA TYR A 420 -11.67 -6.12 -15.46
C TYR A 420 -11.70 -5.20 -16.69
N LEU A 421 -12.84 -5.06 -17.38
CA LEU A 421 -12.98 -4.16 -18.52
C LEU A 421 -12.81 -2.69 -18.10
N PHE A 422 -13.43 -2.27 -16.99
CA PHE A 422 -13.30 -0.91 -16.45
C PHE A 422 -11.88 -0.62 -15.96
N CYS A 423 -11.27 -1.54 -15.21
CA CYS A 423 -9.89 -1.40 -14.75
C CYS A 423 -8.87 -1.45 -15.91
N CYS A 424 -9.06 -2.33 -16.90
CA CYS A 424 -8.21 -2.41 -18.08
C CYS A 424 -8.34 -1.20 -18.99
N ALA A 425 -9.54 -0.62 -19.15
CA ALA A 425 -9.72 0.60 -19.95
C ALA A 425 -8.94 1.77 -19.33
N MET A 426 -8.97 1.93 -18.01
CA MET A 426 -8.20 2.97 -17.31
C MET A 426 -6.68 2.72 -17.35
N ASP A 427 -6.24 1.49 -17.07
CA ASP A 427 -4.82 1.12 -17.08
C ASP A 427 -4.22 1.18 -18.49
N LYS A 428 -4.94 0.71 -19.53
CA LYS A 428 -4.49 0.82 -20.92
C LYS A 428 -4.47 2.26 -21.40
N THR A 429 -5.43 3.10 -21.01
CA THR A 429 -5.45 4.52 -21.41
C THR A 429 -4.29 5.28 -20.76
N LEU A 430 -4.03 5.07 -19.46
CA LEU A 430 -2.89 5.67 -18.77
C LEU A 430 -1.55 5.15 -19.30
N LYS A 431 -1.42 3.83 -19.54
CA LYS A 431 -0.23 3.25 -20.17
C LYS A 431 -0.03 3.75 -21.60
N PHE A 432 -1.09 3.95 -22.36
CA PHE A 432 -1.03 4.49 -23.72
C PHE A 432 -0.61 5.96 -23.73
N ILE A 433 -1.18 6.78 -22.84
CA ILE A 433 -0.76 8.19 -22.66
C ILE A 433 0.71 8.23 -22.21
N ALA A 434 1.09 7.40 -21.23
CA ALA A 434 2.48 7.30 -20.77
C ALA A 434 3.42 6.84 -21.89
N PHE A 435 2.98 5.91 -22.74
CA PHE A 435 3.74 5.43 -23.90
C PHE A 435 3.91 6.52 -24.97
N ILE A 436 2.86 7.29 -25.28
CA ILE A 436 2.95 8.44 -26.18
C ILE A 436 3.89 9.50 -25.61
N LEU A 437 3.75 9.86 -24.34
CA LEU A 437 4.64 10.79 -23.66
C LEU A 437 6.09 10.29 -23.67
N TRP A 438 6.30 8.98 -23.50
CA TRP A 438 7.61 8.35 -23.60
C TRP A 438 8.20 8.45 -25.01
N ILE A 439 7.42 8.23 -26.08
CA ILE A 439 7.86 8.42 -27.47
C ILE A 439 8.24 9.88 -27.71
N ILE A 440 7.36 10.82 -27.36
CA ILE A 440 7.59 12.26 -27.53
C ILE A 440 8.87 12.67 -26.79
N ARG A 441 9.00 12.25 -25.53
CA ARG A 441 10.18 12.53 -24.69
C ARG A 441 11.45 11.91 -25.27
N SER A 442 11.39 10.68 -25.77
CA SER A 442 12.53 9.99 -26.38
C SER A 442 12.98 10.73 -27.65
N PHE A 443 12.04 11.10 -28.52
CA PHE A 443 12.33 11.87 -29.73
C PHE A 443 12.89 13.26 -29.40
N LEU A 444 12.25 13.98 -28.48
CA LEU A 444 12.69 15.30 -28.03
C LEU A 444 14.07 15.23 -27.38
N SER A 445 14.38 14.15 -26.65
CA SER A 445 15.68 13.96 -26.02
C SER A 445 16.83 13.88 -27.02
N ILE A 446 16.60 13.34 -28.24
CA ILE A 446 17.62 13.28 -29.29
C ILE A 446 18.00 14.70 -29.74
N TRP A 447 16.99 15.52 -30.07
CA TRP A 447 17.21 16.90 -30.52
C TRP A 447 17.77 17.79 -29.42
N ILE A 448 17.30 17.61 -28.19
CA ILE A 448 17.82 18.32 -27.02
C ILE A 448 19.28 17.92 -26.78
N ARG A 449 19.64 16.63 -26.81
CA ARG A 449 21.04 16.18 -26.71
C ARG A 449 21.92 16.76 -27.81
N LEU A 450 21.41 16.84 -29.05
CA LEU A 450 22.12 17.49 -30.16
C LEU A 450 22.34 18.99 -29.87
N GLY A 451 21.31 19.70 -29.40
CA GLY A 451 21.41 21.10 -29.01
C GLY A 451 22.41 21.33 -27.88
N PHE A 452 22.33 20.54 -26.81
CA PHE A 452 23.30 20.58 -25.69
C PHE A 452 24.71 20.22 -26.16
N ARG A 453 24.88 19.29 -27.08
CA ARG A 453 26.19 18.98 -27.67
C ARG A 453 26.74 20.15 -28.50
N LEU A 454 25.90 20.94 -29.15
CA LEU A 454 26.35 22.16 -29.84
C LEU A 454 26.74 23.28 -28.85
N ILE A 455 26.01 23.41 -27.74
CA ILE A 455 26.27 24.44 -26.73
C ILE A 455 27.52 24.09 -25.89
N TYR A 456 27.65 22.83 -25.47
CA TYR A 456 28.64 22.38 -24.47
C TYR A 456 29.70 21.41 -25.01
N GLY A 457 29.53 20.85 -26.22
CA GLY A 457 30.30 19.69 -26.70
C GLY A 457 31.81 19.88 -26.89
N ASN A 458 32.32 21.11 -26.74
CA ASN A 458 33.74 21.44 -26.84
C ASN A 458 34.35 21.95 -25.52
N GLN A 459 33.60 21.98 -24.40
CA GLN A 459 34.04 22.59 -23.14
C GLN A 459 34.39 21.56 -22.04
N LYS A 460 35.16 20.51 -22.36
CA LYS A 460 35.74 19.63 -21.32
C LYS A 460 36.95 20.29 -20.65
N PHE A 461 36.69 21.37 -19.92
CA PHE A 461 37.71 22.01 -19.10
C PHE A 461 37.95 21.19 -17.84
N LYS A 462 39.22 20.90 -17.54
CA LYS A 462 39.62 20.23 -16.29
C LYS A 462 40.18 21.25 -15.32
N LEU A 463 39.74 21.20 -14.07
CA LEU A 463 40.27 22.06 -13.00
C LEU A 463 41.79 21.88 -12.84
N PRO A 464 42.53 22.91 -12.40
CA PRO A 464 43.91 22.76 -12.01
C PRO A 464 44.09 21.68 -10.93
N PRO A 465 45.13 20.82 -11.03
CA PRO A 465 45.35 19.74 -10.08
C PRO A 465 45.62 20.28 -8.67
N ILE A 466 45.34 19.46 -7.66
CA ILE A 466 45.65 19.78 -6.27
C ILE A 466 47.13 19.50 -6.04
N THR A 467 47.90 20.54 -5.68
CA THR A 467 49.36 20.45 -5.48
C THR A 467 49.75 20.32 -4.01
N ASN A 468 48.98 20.92 -3.09
CA ASN A 468 49.27 20.89 -1.67
C ASN A 468 48.61 19.68 -0.99
N GLN A 469 49.42 18.83 -0.35
CA GLN A 469 48.99 17.61 0.32
C GLN A 469 48.08 17.85 1.54
N ILE A 470 48.18 19.01 2.20
CA ILE A 470 47.31 19.37 3.34
C ILE A 470 45.83 19.38 2.91
N LEU A 471 45.56 19.79 1.66
CA LEU A 471 44.21 19.89 1.10
C LEU A 471 43.55 18.51 0.93
N LEU A 472 44.33 17.43 0.96
CA LEU A 472 43.84 16.06 0.80
C LEU A 472 43.56 15.38 2.14
N GLN A 473 43.86 16.01 3.27
CA GLN A 473 43.71 15.38 4.59
C GLN A 473 42.29 15.55 5.14
N PRO A 474 41.80 14.59 5.97
CA PRO A 474 40.58 14.76 6.74
C PRO A 474 40.65 15.92 7.74
N ALA A 475 39.50 16.51 8.04
CA ALA A 475 39.38 17.66 8.94
C ALA A 475 39.90 17.35 10.35
N THR A 476 39.48 16.20 10.89
CA THR A 476 39.92 15.69 12.20
C THR A 476 41.42 15.44 12.25
N VAL A 477 42.02 14.94 11.16
CA VAL A 477 43.48 14.75 11.04
C VAL A 477 44.19 16.09 11.02
N ILE A 478 43.69 17.08 10.27
CA ILE A 478 44.26 18.44 10.23
C ILE A 478 44.27 19.04 11.64
N ALA A 479 43.14 18.99 12.37
CA ALA A 479 43.05 19.49 13.74
C ALA A 479 44.05 18.80 14.68
N LYS A 480 44.22 17.47 14.54
CA LYS A 480 45.20 16.71 15.32
C LYS A 480 46.64 17.15 15.02
N ARG A 481 46.99 17.35 13.74
CA ARG A 481 48.31 17.82 13.33
C ARG A 481 48.61 19.23 13.83
N ILE A 482 47.60 20.11 13.85
CA ILE A 482 47.68 21.45 14.44
C ILE A 482 47.98 21.34 15.94
N ARG A 483 47.21 20.55 16.69
CA ARG A 483 47.44 20.35 18.14
C ARG A 483 48.82 19.78 18.45
N GLN A 484 49.33 18.90 17.58
CA GLN A 484 50.66 18.31 17.69
C GLN A 484 51.79 19.21 17.15
N ARG A 485 51.48 20.43 16.72
CA ARG A 485 52.43 21.39 16.13
C ARG A 485 53.22 20.85 14.93
N GLN A 486 52.61 19.94 14.17
CA GLN A 486 53.19 19.44 12.91
C GLN A 486 52.94 20.38 11.73
N VAL A 487 51.90 21.21 11.82
CA VAL A 487 51.55 22.28 10.88
C VAL A 487 50.98 23.44 11.71
N THR A 488 51.12 24.66 11.21
CA THR A 488 50.50 25.84 11.84
C THR A 488 49.09 26.07 11.30
N VAL A 489 48.24 26.76 12.07
CA VAL A 489 46.89 27.11 11.62
C VAL A 489 46.94 28.06 10.43
N TYR A 490 47.89 29.00 10.45
CA TYR A 490 48.14 29.92 9.35
C TYR A 490 48.49 29.20 8.04
N GLU A 491 49.38 28.20 8.08
CA GLU A 491 49.74 27.39 6.90
C GLU A 491 48.52 26.65 6.33
N VAL A 492 47.70 26.06 7.20
CA VAL A 492 46.49 25.33 6.80
C VAL A 492 45.48 26.28 6.15
N VAL A 493 45.12 27.38 6.82
CA VAL A 493 44.15 28.35 6.30
C VAL A 493 44.64 28.96 4.99
N ARG A 494 45.91 29.36 4.91
CA ARG A 494 46.50 29.91 3.69
C ARG A 494 46.44 28.92 2.53
N ALA A 495 46.75 27.63 2.75
CA ALA A 495 46.68 26.62 1.71
C ALA A 495 45.26 26.51 1.10
N TYR A 496 44.23 26.54 1.94
CA TYR A 496 42.84 26.49 1.49
C TYR A 496 42.40 27.79 0.81
N VAL A 497 42.77 28.96 1.33
CA VAL A 497 42.52 30.26 0.68
C VAL A 497 43.14 30.32 -0.72
N ASP A 498 44.39 29.91 -0.86
CA ASP A 498 45.09 29.87 -2.15
C ASP A 498 44.38 28.92 -3.13
N ARG A 499 43.90 27.77 -2.65
CA ARG A 499 43.11 26.84 -3.47
C ARG A 499 41.78 27.45 -3.90
N ILE A 500 41.05 28.10 -3.00
CA ILE A 500 39.77 28.75 -3.30
C ILE A 500 39.94 29.80 -4.41
N LYS A 501 40.97 30.65 -4.30
CA LYS A 501 41.30 31.66 -5.31
C LYS A 501 41.57 31.07 -6.70
N VAL A 502 42.18 29.87 -6.76
CA VAL A 502 42.43 29.16 -8.03
C VAL A 502 41.15 28.59 -8.63
N ILE A 503 40.23 28.04 -7.83
CA ILE A 503 39.03 27.36 -8.34
C ILE A 503 37.86 28.31 -8.63
N GLN A 504 37.78 29.45 -7.94
CA GLN A 504 36.64 30.37 -8.04
C GLN A 504 36.34 30.85 -9.47
N PRO A 505 37.34 31.23 -10.31
CA PRO A 505 37.06 31.68 -11.69
C PRO A 505 36.42 30.61 -12.58
N TYR A 506 36.59 29.32 -12.26
CA TYR A 506 36.07 28.20 -13.03
C TYR A 506 34.71 27.72 -12.52
N LEU A 507 34.57 27.67 -11.19
CA LEU A 507 33.44 27.00 -10.53
C LEU A 507 32.40 27.96 -9.98
N ASN A 508 32.76 29.21 -9.68
CA ASN A 508 31.88 30.20 -9.05
C ASN A 508 31.20 29.64 -7.79
N VAL A 509 32.01 29.29 -6.78
CA VAL A 509 31.58 28.52 -5.59
C VAL A 509 31.12 29.38 -4.42
N TYR A 510 31.79 30.50 -4.16
CA TYR A 510 31.48 31.37 -3.02
C TYR A 510 30.88 32.72 -3.45
N VAL A 511 30.16 33.34 -2.52
CA VAL A 511 29.53 34.67 -2.68
C VAL A 511 30.36 35.74 -1.97
N ASP A 512 30.54 35.58 -0.66
CA ASP A 512 31.33 36.43 0.22
C ASP A 512 32.50 35.63 0.80
N GLU A 513 33.57 36.33 1.15
CA GLU A 513 34.78 35.77 1.74
C GLU A 513 35.27 36.64 2.89
N ARG A 514 36.04 36.02 3.80
CA ARG A 514 36.72 36.67 4.93
C ARG A 514 38.15 36.18 5.10
N PHE A 515 38.86 35.96 4.00
CA PHE A 515 40.17 35.30 3.97
C PHE A 515 41.21 36.05 4.81
N GLU A 516 41.27 37.38 4.74
CA GLU A 516 42.22 38.17 5.53
C GLU A 516 41.91 38.09 7.03
N GLN A 517 40.62 38.15 7.42
CA GLN A 517 40.21 37.98 8.82
C GLN A 517 40.51 36.56 9.31
N ALA A 518 40.21 35.54 8.51
CA ALA A 518 40.50 34.15 8.82
C ALA A 518 42.01 33.88 8.97
N LEU A 519 42.85 34.54 8.17
CA LEU A 519 44.30 34.46 8.28
C LEU A 519 44.83 35.16 9.54
N ASN A 520 44.21 36.25 9.98
CA ASN A 520 44.55 36.90 11.24
C ASN A 520 44.12 36.05 12.45
N GLU A 521 42.90 35.51 12.44
CA GLU A 521 42.41 34.53 13.43
C GLU A 521 43.37 33.34 13.53
N ALA A 522 43.86 32.83 12.39
CA ALA A 522 44.83 31.75 12.36
C ALA A 522 46.16 32.13 13.05
N ARG A 523 46.67 33.35 12.84
CA ARG A 523 47.90 33.82 13.51
C ARG A 523 47.71 33.95 15.02
N GLU A 524 46.59 34.53 15.45
CA GLU A 524 46.26 34.65 16.87
C GLU A 524 46.19 33.28 17.55
N ILE A 525 45.59 32.31 16.86
CA ILE A 525 45.51 30.93 17.32
C ILE A 525 46.90 30.30 17.42
N ASP A 526 47.77 30.51 16.43
CA ASP A 526 49.14 30.01 16.47
C ASP A 526 49.96 30.67 17.61
N GLU A 527 49.84 31.98 17.84
CA GLU A 527 50.53 32.69 18.92
C GLU A 527 50.13 32.18 20.31
N ILE A 528 48.84 31.96 20.55
CA ILE A 528 48.34 31.39 21.82
C ILE A 528 48.99 30.04 22.09
N LEU A 529 49.09 29.26 21.04
CA LEU A 529 49.43 27.85 21.05
C LEU A 529 50.98 27.67 21.09
N ASP A 530 51.76 28.72 20.73
CA ASP A 530 53.23 28.79 20.76
C ASP A 530 53.76 29.29 22.11
N ASN A 531 52.99 30.16 22.78
CA ASN A 531 53.34 30.72 24.09
C ASN A 531 53.27 29.70 25.25
N GLY A 532 53.12 28.40 24.98
CA GLY A 532 53.32 27.32 25.95
C GLY A 532 52.32 27.28 27.11
N LYS A 533 51.20 28.02 27.04
CA LYS A 533 50.08 27.78 27.96
C LYS A 533 49.58 26.36 27.72
N PRO A 534 49.32 25.54 28.76
CA PRO A 534 48.58 24.30 28.57
C PRO A 534 47.36 24.62 27.71
N LEU A 535 47.09 23.81 26.67
CA LEU A 535 45.83 23.87 25.93
C LEU A 535 44.73 23.99 27.00
N SER A 536 44.08 25.14 27.09
CA SER A 536 42.98 25.30 28.04
C SER A 536 41.93 24.23 27.73
N ASP A 537 41.08 23.86 28.70
CA ASP A 537 40.02 22.87 28.46
C ASP A 537 39.20 23.19 27.20
N GLN A 538 39.08 24.48 26.88
CA GLN A 538 38.46 25.03 25.67
C GLN A 538 39.07 24.53 24.35
N TRP A 539 40.35 24.14 24.32
CA TRP A 539 41.08 23.71 23.11
C TRP A 539 41.37 22.21 23.11
N SER A 540 40.78 21.48 24.06
CA SER A 540 40.81 20.02 24.11
C SER A 540 40.21 19.40 22.84
N GLU A 541 40.57 18.15 22.57
CA GLU A 541 40.01 17.41 21.43
C GLU A 541 38.48 17.27 21.53
N GLU A 542 37.93 17.21 22.75
CA GLU A 542 36.49 17.11 22.97
C GLU A 542 35.74 18.43 22.74
N GLN A 543 36.28 19.56 23.21
CA GLN A 543 35.60 20.86 23.12
C GLN A 543 35.85 21.58 21.79
N ALA A 544 37.04 21.43 21.21
CA ALA A 544 37.43 22.06 19.96
C ALA A 544 37.87 21.04 18.90
N PRO A 545 37.04 20.05 18.51
CA PRO A 545 37.45 18.95 17.62
C PRO A 545 38.02 19.41 16.27
N PHE A 546 37.61 20.60 15.80
CA PHE A 546 38.03 21.19 14.52
C PHE A 546 38.94 22.41 14.70
N LEU A 547 39.74 22.44 15.77
CA LEU A 547 40.69 23.52 16.04
C LEU A 547 41.51 23.92 14.81
N GLY A 548 41.36 25.17 14.38
CA GLY A 548 42.08 25.78 13.27
C GLY A 548 41.70 25.25 11.88
N VAL A 549 40.67 24.41 11.78
CA VAL A 549 40.27 23.82 10.51
C VAL A 549 39.34 24.79 9.75
N PRO A 550 39.64 25.13 8.49
CA PRO A 550 38.79 26.03 7.71
C PRO A 550 37.47 25.35 7.30
N PHE A 551 36.38 26.11 7.20
CA PHE A 551 35.10 25.60 6.69
C PHE A 551 34.32 26.66 5.92
N ALA A 552 33.27 26.22 5.23
CA ALA A 552 32.33 27.09 4.53
C ALA A 552 30.88 26.83 4.97
N ILE A 553 30.01 27.83 4.77
CA ILE A 553 28.58 27.72 5.07
C ILE A 553 27.74 27.97 3.81
N LYS A 554 26.55 27.40 3.77
CA LYS A 554 25.55 27.76 2.75
C LYS A 554 25.14 29.23 2.93
N GLU A 555 25.05 30.01 1.84
CA GLU A 555 24.70 31.45 1.90
C GLU A 555 23.31 31.73 2.51
N SER A 556 22.42 30.74 2.53
CA SER A 556 21.15 30.82 3.26
C SER A 556 21.29 30.91 4.77
N MET A 557 22.46 30.63 5.34
CA MET A 557 22.77 30.74 6.77
C MET A 557 23.39 32.10 7.08
N GLN A 558 22.89 32.76 8.12
CA GLN A 558 23.34 34.08 8.52
C GLN A 558 24.71 34.04 9.19
N PHE A 559 25.56 35.00 8.82
CA PHE A 559 26.81 35.31 9.50
C PHE A 559 27.09 36.82 9.35
N PRO A 560 27.49 37.53 10.42
CA PRO A 560 27.66 38.98 10.38
C PRO A 560 28.60 39.45 9.26
N GLY A 561 28.14 40.41 8.47
CA GLY A 561 28.91 40.97 7.34
C GLY A 561 28.80 40.19 6.03
N PHE A 562 28.21 38.99 6.03
CA PHE A 562 27.91 38.23 4.80
C PHE A 562 26.52 38.55 4.25
N HIS A 563 26.38 38.49 2.93
CA HIS A 563 25.08 38.52 2.27
C HIS A 563 24.27 37.28 2.65
N ASN A 564 22.96 37.50 2.83
CA ASN A 564 21.97 36.45 3.03
C ASN A 564 20.75 36.72 2.13
N SER A 565 21.06 36.81 0.85
CA SER A 565 20.13 37.05 -0.25
C SER A 565 19.41 35.78 -0.69
N THR A 566 19.98 34.60 -0.48
CA THR A 566 19.52 33.31 -1.03
C THR A 566 19.39 33.28 -2.55
N GLY A 567 20.23 34.06 -3.23
CA GLY A 567 20.16 34.24 -4.69
C GLY A 567 18.91 34.98 -5.16
N ILE A 568 18.13 35.59 -4.24
CA ILE A 568 16.94 36.37 -4.54
C ILE A 568 17.33 37.82 -4.81
N VAL A 569 17.01 38.32 -6.00
CA VAL A 569 17.37 39.69 -6.43
C VAL A 569 16.79 40.77 -5.52
N ALA A 570 15.58 40.58 -4.98
CA ALA A 570 14.96 41.51 -4.03
C ALA A 570 15.73 41.63 -2.70
N ARG A 571 16.57 40.65 -2.36
CA ARG A 571 17.40 40.61 -1.15
C ARG A 571 18.89 40.87 -1.42
N LYS A 572 19.25 41.36 -2.60
CA LYS A 572 20.66 41.54 -3.00
C LYS A 572 21.53 42.36 -2.05
N ASN A 573 20.92 43.29 -1.30
CA ASN A 573 21.62 44.18 -0.36
C ASN A 573 21.41 43.75 1.11
N PHE A 574 20.81 42.57 1.36
CA PHE A 574 20.58 42.10 2.71
C PHE A 574 21.87 41.49 3.27
N ILE A 575 22.48 42.20 4.21
CA ILE A 575 23.68 41.78 4.95
C ILE A 575 23.23 41.34 6.34
N SER A 576 23.68 40.15 6.76
CA SER A 576 23.31 39.62 8.07
C SER A 576 23.99 40.37 9.20
N THR A 577 23.29 40.54 10.32
CA THR A 577 23.81 41.08 11.58
C THR A 577 23.94 40.02 12.66
N GLU A 578 23.33 38.86 12.46
CA GLU A 578 23.28 37.75 13.40
C GLU A 578 24.02 36.54 12.83
N THR A 579 24.36 35.60 13.72
CA THR A 579 24.97 34.31 13.35
C THR A 579 23.95 33.21 13.52
N ALA A 580 23.78 32.38 12.49
CA ALA A 580 22.93 31.18 12.57
C ALA A 580 23.43 30.23 13.67
N LYS A 581 22.51 29.59 14.38
CA LYS A 581 22.86 28.83 15.59
C LYS A 581 23.80 27.65 15.30
N SER A 582 23.58 26.96 14.19
CA SER A 582 24.46 25.88 13.72
C SER A 582 25.86 26.37 13.35
N VAL A 583 25.99 27.59 12.81
CA VAL A 583 27.27 28.23 12.49
C VAL A 583 27.99 28.66 13.75
N GLU A 584 27.27 29.23 14.73
CA GLU A 584 27.80 29.56 16.05
C GLU A 584 28.41 28.33 16.73
N ASN A 585 27.71 27.19 16.70
CA ASN A 585 28.21 25.94 17.25
C ASN A 585 29.50 25.48 16.55
N MET A 586 29.56 25.60 15.22
CA MET A 586 30.76 25.24 14.45
C MET A 586 31.96 26.13 14.79
N LEU A 587 31.76 27.44 14.94
CA LEU A 587 32.81 28.37 15.36
C LEU A 587 33.35 28.04 16.76
N LYS A 588 32.46 27.67 17.70
CA LYS A 588 32.84 27.24 19.05
C LYS A 588 33.70 25.98 19.08
N SER A 589 33.64 25.14 18.04
CA SER A 589 34.50 23.96 17.90
C SER A 589 35.95 24.28 17.48
N GLY A 590 36.30 25.56 17.39
CA GLY A 590 37.62 26.04 16.96
C GLY A 590 37.81 26.09 15.44
N ALA A 591 36.76 25.81 14.66
CA ALA A 591 36.80 25.90 13.20
C ALA A 591 36.79 27.37 12.72
N ILE A 592 37.44 27.63 11.59
CA ILE A 592 37.60 28.98 11.03
C ILE A 592 36.74 29.14 9.77
N LEU A 593 35.77 30.04 9.80
CA LEU A 593 34.90 30.31 8.65
C LEU A 593 35.66 31.09 7.57
N LEU A 594 35.70 30.59 6.33
CA LEU A 594 36.34 31.26 5.20
C LEU A 594 35.38 32.05 4.30
N CYS A 595 34.21 31.47 3.99
CA CYS A 595 33.29 32.02 3.00
C CYS A 595 31.88 31.41 3.12
N ASN A 596 30.88 32.08 2.52
CA ASN A 596 29.57 31.49 2.24
C ASN A 596 29.46 31.04 0.77
N THR A 597 28.66 30.02 0.50
CA THR A 597 28.62 29.36 -0.81
C THR A 597 27.35 29.61 -1.59
N ASN A 598 27.46 29.70 -2.91
CA ASN A 598 26.35 29.97 -3.82
C ASN A 598 25.24 28.90 -3.75
N VAL A 599 23.99 29.34 -3.95
CA VAL A 599 22.78 28.52 -3.82
C VAL A 599 21.84 28.69 -5.02
N SER A 600 20.83 27.83 -5.14
CA SER A 600 19.72 28.07 -6.07
C SER A 600 18.85 29.24 -5.58
N GLU A 601 18.18 29.94 -6.49
CA GLU A 601 17.26 31.04 -6.14
C GLU A 601 16.19 30.57 -5.12
N GLY A 602 16.15 31.25 -3.96
CA GLY A 602 15.24 30.94 -2.85
C GLY A 602 15.42 29.54 -2.24
N CYS A 603 16.53 28.86 -2.52
CA CYS A 603 16.77 27.46 -2.16
C CYS A 603 15.78 26.43 -2.76
N MET A 604 14.97 26.81 -3.76
CA MET A 604 13.87 26.02 -4.32
C MET A 604 14.17 25.36 -5.67
N TRP A 605 15.41 24.94 -5.89
CA TRP A 605 15.78 24.12 -7.06
C TRP A 605 17.04 23.29 -6.80
N PHE A 606 17.18 22.16 -7.50
CA PHE A 606 18.32 21.26 -7.35
C PHE A 606 19.47 21.52 -8.34
N GLU A 607 19.51 22.69 -8.97
CA GLU A 607 20.68 23.24 -9.65
C GLU A 607 21.01 24.58 -9.00
N SER A 608 22.22 24.73 -8.44
CA SER A 608 22.69 25.99 -7.84
C SER A 608 22.98 27.05 -8.89
N ARG A 609 21.90 27.63 -9.39
CA ARG A 609 21.85 28.75 -10.33
C ARG A 609 20.86 29.79 -9.81
N ASN A 610 21.27 31.05 -9.86
CA ASN A 610 20.41 32.19 -9.57
C ASN A 610 20.81 33.39 -10.45
N SER A 611 19.96 34.41 -10.47
CA SER A 611 20.17 35.60 -11.32
C SER A 611 21.12 36.64 -10.71
N LEU A 612 21.54 36.46 -9.45
CA LEU A 612 22.36 37.44 -8.72
C LEU A 612 23.85 37.11 -8.83
N TYR A 613 24.23 35.88 -8.51
CA TYR A 613 25.60 35.38 -8.48
C TYR A 613 25.91 34.44 -9.66
N GLY A 614 24.90 34.07 -10.46
CA GLY A 614 25.07 33.19 -11.62
C GLY A 614 25.01 31.71 -11.26
N THR A 615 25.77 30.90 -11.99
CA THR A 615 25.74 29.42 -11.93
C THR A 615 27.03 28.88 -11.33
N THR A 616 26.92 27.90 -10.44
CA THR A 616 28.07 27.12 -9.97
C THR A 616 28.25 25.87 -10.85
N ASN A 617 29.48 25.62 -11.29
CA ASN A 617 29.82 24.53 -12.21
C ASN A 617 30.45 23.34 -11.47
N ASN A 618 30.28 22.13 -12.00
CA ASN A 618 30.75 20.90 -11.37
C ASN A 618 32.27 20.70 -11.52
N PRO A 619 32.98 20.27 -10.45
CA PRO A 619 34.43 20.15 -10.49
C PRO A 619 34.95 18.99 -11.36
N TYR A 620 34.13 18.00 -11.69
CA TYR A 620 34.53 16.91 -12.58
C TYR A 620 34.34 17.28 -14.07
N ASP A 621 33.34 18.12 -14.37
CA ASP A 621 33.00 18.57 -15.72
C ASP A 621 32.20 19.89 -15.62
N LEU A 622 32.77 21.00 -16.09
CA LEU A 622 32.16 22.33 -15.98
C LEU A 622 30.82 22.46 -16.72
N THR A 623 30.46 21.50 -17.58
CA THR A 623 29.17 21.49 -18.28
C THR A 623 28.04 20.89 -17.44
N ARG A 624 28.36 20.30 -16.27
CA ARG A 624 27.41 19.59 -15.40
C ARG A 624 26.99 20.42 -14.20
N ILE A 625 25.80 20.12 -13.70
CA ILE A 625 25.29 20.71 -12.47
C ILE A 625 26.06 20.22 -11.24
N VAL A 626 26.08 21.04 -10.19
CA VAL A 626 26.61 20.69 -8.85
C VAL A 626 25.54 20.16 -7.90
N GLY A 627 24.33 19.92 -8.38
CA GLY A 627 23.16 19.72 -7.52
C GLY A 627 22.72 21.02 -6.85
N GLY A 628 21.75 20.92 -5.95
CA GLY A 628 21.21 22.06 -5.24
C GLY A 628 20.21 21.65 -4.15
N SER A 629 19.83 22.56 -3.25
CA SER A 629 20.22 23.98 -3.28
C SER A 629 21.61 24.30 -2.68
N SER A 630 22.26 23.36 -1.98
CA SER A 630 23.61 23.55 -1.39
C SER A 630 24.76 23.17 -2.35
N GLY A 631 24.58 23.43 -3.66
CA GLY A 631 25.54 23.06 -4.70
C GLY A 631 26.91 23.72 -4.55
N GLY A 632 26.97 24.99 -4.14
CA GLY A 632 28.23 25.67 -3.83
C GLY A 632 29.03 24.98 -2.72
N ALA A 633 28.35 24.57 -1.64
CA ALA A 633 28.94 23.84 -0.52
C ALA A 633 29.49 22.48 -0.95
N GLY A 634 28.73 21.71 -1.74
CA GLY A 634 29.21 20.44 -2.28
C GLY A 634 30.41 20.61 -3.22
N CYS A 635 30.36 21.62 -4.08
CA CYS A 635 31.40 21.91 -5.06
C CYS A 635 32.71 22.35 -4.40
N ILE A 636 32.67 23.29 -3.44
CA ILE A 636 33.89 23.78 -2.76
C ILE A 636 34.58 22.68 -1.93
N VAL A 637 33.80 21.78 -1.31
CA VAL A 637 34.34 20.62 -0.57
C VAL A 637 35.00 19.62 -1.53
N SER A 638 34.35 19.31 -2.65
CA SER A 638 34.88 18.37 -3.65
C SER A 638 36.10 18.91 -4.39
N ALA A 639 36.16 20.21 -4.66
CA ALA A 639 37.29 20.88 -5.29
C ALA A 639 38.48 21.14 -4.34
N ALA A 640 38.38 20.67 -3.09
CA ALA A 640 39.34 20.86 -2.00
C ALA A 640 39.58 22.34 -1.61
N GLY A 641 38.57 23.19 -1.78
CA GLY A 641 38.58 24.57 -1.30
C GLY A 641 38.35 24.68 0.21
N VAL A 642 37.65 23.72 0.82
CA VAL A 642 37.55 23.52 2.27
C VAL A 642 37.45 22.02 2.58
N PRO A 643 37.85 21.53 3.77
CA PRO A 643 37.67 20.14 4.16
C PRO A 643 36.20 19.75 4.36
N PHE A 644 35.38 20.67 4.83
CA PHE A 644 33.95 20.44 5.04
C PHE A 644 33.13 21.73 4.93
N ALA A 645 31.81 21.57 4.81
CA ALA A 645 30.85 22.66 4.79
C ALA A 645 29.56 22.31 5.54
N VAL A 646 28.78 23.34 5.89
CA VAL A 646 27.46 23.20 6.53
C VAL A 646 26.36 23.49 5.50
N GLY A 647 25.47 22.53 5.30
CA GLY A 647 24.37 22.60 4.33
C GLY A 647 22.99 22.48 4.99
N ALA A 648 21.95 22.68 4.19
CA ALA A 648 20.55 22.53 4.60
C ALA A 648 19.74 21.79 3.54
N ASP A 649 18.83 20.91 3.97
CA ASP A 649 18.12 19.91 3.17
C ASP A 649 16.62 19.88 3.50
N VAL A 650 15.78 20.24 2.53
CA VAL A 650 14.30 20.15 2.61
C VAL A 650 13.69 19.14 1.62
N GLY A 651 14.45 18.81 0.57
CA GLY A 651 14.03 17.90 -0.50
C GLY A 651 15.20 17.17 -1.17
N GLY A 652 16.32 17.05 -0.45
CA GLY A 652 17.60 16.53 -0.97
C GLY A 652 18.73 17.55 -1.03
N SER A 653 18.55 18.78 -0.50
CA SER A 653 19.51 19.87 -0.71
C SER A 653 20.88 19.72 -0.03
N ILE A 654 21.13 18.66 0.75
CA ILE A 654 22.48 18.22 1.16
C ILE A 654 22.92 17.01 0.33
N ARG A 655 22.04 16.00 0.23
CA ARG A 655 22.36 14.71 -0.39
C ARG A 655 22.54 14.80 -1.91
N LEU A 656 21.74 15.60 -2.61
CA LEU A 656 21.86 15.82 -4.05
C LEU A 656 23.18 16.55 -4.39
N PRO A 657 23.53 17.70 -3.79
CA PRO A 657 24.86 18.27 -3.98
C PRO A 657 25.99 17.31 -3.64
N SER A 658 25.86 16.53 -2.56
CA SER A 658 26.92 15.61 -2.16
C SER A 658 27.10 14.48 -3.17
N PHE A 659 26.00 13.94 -3.69
CA PHE A 659 25.98 12.98 -4.81
C PHE A 659 26.64 13.55 -6.06
N MET A 660 26.20 14.72 -6.54
CA MET A 660 26.68 15.31 -7.80
C MET A 660 28.17 15.68 -7.74
N ASN A 661 28.70 15.95 -6.55
CA ASN A 661 30.10 16.32 -6.33
C ASN A 661 30.94 15.16 -5.74
N GLY A 662 30.37 13.97 -5.57
CA GLY A 662 31.10 12.77 -5.13
C GLY A 662 31.71 12.87 -3.73
N ILE A 663 31.05 13.58 -2.82
CA ILE A 663 31.45 13.71 -1.42
C ILE A 663 30.41 13.03 -0.53
N PHE A 664 30.59 13.06 0.79
CA PHE A 664 29.57 12.61 1.75
C PHE A 664 28.70 13.78 2.18
N GLY A 665 27.41 13.50 2.39
CA GLY A 665 26.47 14.47 2.93
C GLY A 665 25.42 13.80 3.80
N HIS A 666 25.27 14.31 5.03
CA HIS A 666 24.33 13.75 5.99
C HIS A 666 23.16 14.70 6.24
N LYS A 667 21.96 14.22 5.95
CA LYS A 667 20.70 14.83 6.38
C LYS A 667 20.31 14.24 7.73
N THR A 668 20.35 15.08 8.75
CA THR A 668 20.04 14.72 10.13
C THR A 668 18.58 14.36 10.33
N SER A 669 18.28 13.65 11.42
CA SER A 669 16.92 13.55 11.94
C SER A 669 16.39 14.95 12.28
N PRO A 670 15.09 15.20 12.05
CA PRO A 670 14.54 16.52 12.30
C PRO A 670 14.59 16.88 13.80
N ASP A 671 14.72 18.18 14.09
CA ASP A 671 14.85 18.77 15.43
C ASP A 671 16.15 18.51 16.20
N ILE A 672 17.15 17.89 15.57
CA ILE A 672 18.48 17.68 16.18
C ILE A 672 19.38 18.91 15.99
N VAL A 673 19.56 19.35 14.75
CA VAL A 673 20.38 20.52 14.45
C VAL A 673 19.49 21.76 14.36
N PRO A 674 19.79 22.84 15.10
CA PRO A 674 19.04 24.10 15.00
C PRO A 674 19.02 24.67 13.59
N ASN A 675 17.85 25.13 13.15
CA ASN A 675 17.65 25.76 11.84
C ASN A 675 17.57 27.30 11.93
N ASP A 676 17.76 27.88 13.12
CA ASP A 676 17.69 29.32 13.37
C ASP A 676 18.76 30.10 12.62
N GLY A 677 18.38 31.28 12.13
CA GLY A 677 19.24 32.13 11.29
C GLY A 677 19.36 31.64 9.84
N GLN A 678 18.37 30.91 9.33
CA GLN A 678 18.27 30.53 7.92
C GLN A 678 17.18 31.28 7.17
N TYR A 679 17.41 31.52 5.88
CA TYR A 679 16.41 32.05 4.96
C TYR A 679 16.15 31.08 3.78
N PRO A 680 14.91 30.89 3.32
CA PRO A 680 13.67 31.29 3.98
C PRO A 680 13.55 30.67 5.39
N PRO A 681 12.95 31.38 6.37
CA PRO A 681 12.76 30.83 7.70
C PRO A 681 11.77 29.66 7.65
N HIS A 682 11.91 28.71 8.58
CA HIS A 682 10.87 27.72 8.80
C HIS A 682 9.65 28.42 9.41
N LYS A 683 8.46 28.25 8.81
CA LYS A 683 7.27 29.05 9.18
C LYS A 683 6.43 28.41 10.27
N ASP A 684 6.29 27.08 10.24
CA ASP A 684 5.42 26.32 11.12
C ASP A 684 6.12 25.10 11.73
N HIS A 685 5.55 24.56 12.81
CA HIS A 685 5.99 23.32 13.46
C HIS A 685 6.13 22.15 12.48
N HIS A 686 5.35 22.09 11.40
CA HIS A 686 5.42 21.04 10.38
C HIS A 686 6.63 21.18 9.44
N GLN A 687 6.93 22.39 8.96
CA GLN A 687 8.13 22.64 8.13
C GLN A 687 9.43 22.35 8.90
N LYS A 688 9.39 22.47 10.23
CA LYS A 688 10.48 22.07 11.13
C LYS A 688 10.88 20.60 10.98
N TYR A 689 9.94 19.73 10.58
CA TYR A 689 10.22 18.31 10.35
C TYR A 689 10.80 17.99 8.96
N LEU A 690 10.65 18.89 7.99
CA LEU A 690 11.13 18.69 6.61
C LEU A 690 12.53 19.26 6.39
N LEU A 691 12.81 20.43 6.98
CA LEU A 691 14.09 21.12 6.89
C LEU A 691 15.08 20.57 7.92
N ALA A 692 16.19 20.02 7.42
CA ALA A 692 17.28 19.52 8.25
C ALA A 692 18.62 20.18 7.85
N THR A 693 19.36 20.64 8.85
CA THR A 693 20.74 21.12 8.69
C THR A 693 21.72 20.00 8.97
N GLY A 694 22.80 19.92 8.21
CA GLY A 694 23.74 18.81 8.36
C GLY A 694 25.10 19.00 7.68
N PRO A 695 26.04 18.08 7.97
CA PRO A 695 27.42 18.17 7.52
C PRO A 695 27.62 17.67 6.08
N MET A 696 28.59 18.25 5.39
CA MET A 696 29.09 17.84 4.08
C MET A 696 30.62 17.79 4.11
N CYS A 697 31.23 16.65 3.79
CA CYS A 697 32.68 16.47 3.89
C CYS A 697 33.21 15.42 2.88
N ARG A 698 34.53 15.38 2.69
CA ARG A 698 35.18 14.38 1.81
C ARG A 698 35.36 13.01 2.45
N TYR A 699 35.45 12.94 3.77
CA TYR A 699 35.81 11.72 4.50
C TYR A 699 34.82 11.42 5.61
N THR A 700 34.45 10.15 5.77
CA THR A 700 33.41 9.75 6.74
C THR A 700 33.81 9.98 8.19
N CYS A 701 35.11 9.92 8.51
CA CYS A 701 35.63 10.17 9.85
C CYS A 701 35.30 11.58 10.37
N ASP A 702 34.99 12.52 9.48
CA ASP A 702 34.60 13.89 9.86
C ASP A 702 33.08 14.03 10.11
N LEU A 703 32.22 13.14 9.59
CA LEU A 703 30.76 13.30 9.66
C LEU A 703 30.22 13.28 11.09
N GLN A 704 30.60 12.28 11.90
CA GLN A 704 30.09 12.13 13.27
C GLN A 704 30.54 13.29 14.17
N PRO A 705 31.84 13.67 14.21
CA PRO A 705 32.27 14.85 14.98
C PRO A 705 31.58 16.14 14.52
N MET A 706 31.38 16.32 13.20
CA MET A 706 30.64 17.49 12.69
C MET A 706 29.18 17.49 13.14
N LEU A 707 28.49 16.35 13.07
CA LEU A 707 27.10 16.23 13.52
C LEU A 707 26.94 16.59 15.00
N ARG A 708 27.85 16.07 15.84
CA ARG A 708 27.90 16.39 17.27
C ARG A 708 28.04 17.90 17.51
N VAL A 709 28.97 18.54 16.81
CA VAL A 709 29.19 19.98 16.91
C VAL A 709 27.96 20.75 16.45
N LEU A 710 27.37 20.41 15.29
CA LEU A 710 26.21 21.11 14.74
C LEU A 710 24.99 21.03 15.66
N ALA A 711 24.72 19.86 16.26
CA ALA A 711 23.64 19.68 17.23
C ALA A 711 23.80 20.61 18.44
N GLY A 712 25.05 20.81 18.89
CA GLY A 712 25.39 21.62 20.05
C GLY A 712 25.04 20.93 21.37
N SER A 713 25.55 21.49 22.49
CA SER A 713 25.37 20.92 23.84
C SER A 713 23.91 20.77 24.26
N GLU A 714 23.03 21.65 23.75
CA GLU A 714 21.61 21.63 24.08
C GLU A 714 20.85 20.49 23.40
N ASN A 715 21.22 20.07 22.18
CA ASN A 715 20.46 19.04 21.44
C ASN A 715 21.20 17.72 21.28
N ILE A 716 22.47 17.61 21.72
CA ILE A 716 23.26 16.38 21.60
C ILE A 716 22.57 15.16 22.22
N HIS A 717 21.82 15.35 23.31
CA HIS A 717 21.06 14.30 23.98
C HIS A 717 19.92 13.69 23.12
N LYS A 718 19.52 14.36 22.03
CA LYS A 718 18.54 13.85 21.06
C LYS A 718 19.16 12.87 20.06
N LEU A 719 20.49 12.86 19.91
CA LEU A 719 21.21 11.87 19.13
C LEU A 719 21.36 10.60 19.98
N ILE A 720 20.62 9.56 19.63
CA ILE A 720 20.58 8.31 20.40
C ILE A 720 21.92 7.59 20.25
N ASP A 721 22.66 7.44 21.36
CA ASP A 721 23.91 6.66 21.47
C ASP A 721 24.96 6.94 20.37
N ILE A 722 25.11 8.20 19.97
CA ILE A 722 25.97 8.58 18.84
C ILE A 722 27.43 8.10 18.98
N ASP A 723 27.94 8.02 20.20
CA ASP A 723 29.32 7.63 20.50
C ASP A 723 29.51 6.11 20.66
N THR A 724 28.42 5.33 20.64
CA THR A 724 28.50 3.88 20.82
C THR A 724 28.88 3.21 19.50
N PRO A 725 29.94 2.37 19.46
CA PRO A 725 30.29 1.61 18.27
C PRO A 725 29.13 0.75 17.78
N VAL A 726 28.88 0.78 16.47
CA VAL A 726 27.81 0.02 15.83
C VAL A 726 28.36 -1.30 15.30
N ASP A 727 27.79 -2.41 15.73
CA ASP A 727 28.08 -3.73 15.18
C ASP A 727 27.28 -3.95 13.89
N LEU A 728 27.90 -3.70 12.75
CA LEU A 728 27.29 -3.80 11.43
C LEU A 728 26.79 -5.22 11.11
N SER A 729 27.33 -6.26 11.75
CA SER A 729 26.88 -7.65 11.53
C SER A 729 25.50 -7.95 12.11
N LYS A 730 25.04 -7.13 13.07
CA LYS A 730 23.75 -7.30 13.75
C LYS A 730 22.62 -6.48 13.15
N LEU A 731 22.92 -5.59 12.20
CA LEU A 731 21.92 -4.72 11.59
C LEU A 731 21.07 -5.46 10.55
N ARG A 732 19.81 -5.05 10.40
CA ARG A 732 18.93 -5.52 9.35
C ARG A 732 19.05 -4.60 8.14
N TYR A 733 19.53 -5.13 7.03
CA TYR A 733 19.68 -4.34 5.81
C TYR A 733 18.55 -4.62 4.83
N PHE A 734 18.18 -3.58 4.12
CA PHE A 734 17.23 -3.64 3.02
C PHE A 734 17.78 -2.83 1.86
N TYR A 735 17.46 -3.20 0.62
CA TYR A 735 17.83 -2.37 -0.52
C TYR A 735 16.70 -2.20 -1.53
N ILE A 736 16.70 -1.04 -2.19
CA ILE A 736 15.87 -0.74 -3.35
C ILE A 736 16.79 -0.31 -4.48
N ASP A 737 16.64 -0.94 -5.63
CA ASP A 737 17.44 -0.72 -6.84
C ASP A 737 16.65 -0.04 -7.97
N GLU A 738 15.36 0.23 -7.77
CA GLU A 738 14.50 0.98 -8.69
C GLU A 738 13.25 1.51 -7.96
N MET A 739 12.93 2.79 -8.15
CA MET A 739 11.69 3.39 -7.63
C MET A 739 10.64 3.44 -8.74
N ASP A 740 9.52 2.73 -8.56
CA ASP A 740 8.42 2.65 -9.53
C ASP A 740 7.45 3.84 -9.41
N ALA A 741 7.98 5.06 -9.52
CA ALA A 741 7.21 6.31 -9.45
C ALA A 741 6.91 6.87 -10.86
N TYR A 742 5.67 7.29 -11.10
CA TYR A 742 5.17 7.66 -12.43
C TYR A 742 5.95 8.79 -13.14
N PHE A 743 6.51 9.73 -12.38
CA PHE A 743 7.13 10.95 -12.93
C PHE A 743 8.65 10.99 -12.78
N VAL A 744 9.26 9.91 -12.29
CA VAL A 744 10.68 9.85 -11.96
C VAL A 744 11.38 8.93 -12.96
N ASN A 745 12.61 9.29 -13.33
CA ASN A 745 13.41 8.45 -14.20
C ASN A 745 13.86 7.16 -13.51
N LYS A 746 14.02 6.13 -14.35
CA LYS A 746 14.66 4.89 -13.97
C LYS A 746 16.16 5.11 -13.75
N ILE A 747 16.74 4.26 -12.93
CA ILE A 747 18.15 4.32 -12.56
C ILE A 747 19.01 3.74 -13.68
N ASP A 748 20.09 4.43 -14.00
CA ASP A 748 21.09 4.01 -14.98
C ASP A 748 21.79 2.72 -14.54
N GLU A 749 22.18 1.90 -15.52
CA GLU A 749 22.75 0.57 -15.25
C GLU A 749 24.09 0.62 -14.50
N GLU A 750 24.96 1.60 -14.77
CA GLU A 750 26.23 1.76 -14.01
C GLU A 750 25.96 2.09 -12.53
N GLN A 751 24.96 2.94 -12.26
CA GLN A 751 24.55 3.31 -10.92
C GLN A 751 23.91 2.11 -10.19
N LYS A 752 23.05 1.33 -10.87
CA LYS A 752 22.50 0.07 -10.34
C LYS A 752 23.60 -0.94 -10.03
N LEU A 753 24.61 -1.07 -10.90
CA LEU A 753 25.72 -1.98 -10.70
C LEU A 753 26.52 -1.58 -9.46
N ALA A 754 26.84 -0.29 -9.29
CA ALA A 754 27.51 0.21 -8.10
C ALA A 754 26.71 -0.06 -6.81
N HIS A 755 25.38 0.05 -6.85
CA HIS A 755 24.53 -0.30 -5.69
C HIS A 755 24.58 -1.80 -5.38
N ARG A 756 24.56 -2.66 -6.39
CA ARG A 756 24.70 -4.11 -6.19
C ARG A 756 26.07 -4.47 -5.62
N GLN A 757 27.14 -3.82 -6.05
CA GLN A 757 28.47 -4.03 -5.47
C GLN A 757 28.51 -3.72 -3.98
N VAL A 758 27.81 -2.67 -3.53
CA VAL A 758 27.65 -2.38 -2.10
C VAL A 758 26.91 -3.50 -1.40
N VAL A 759 25.77 -3.95 -1.94
CA VAL A 759 24.99 -5.05 -1.35
C VAL A 759 25.84 -6.33 -1.25
N GLU A 760 26.48 -6.73 -2.34
CA GLU A 760 27.36 -7.90 -2.42
C GLU A 760 28.52 -7.81 -1.43
N HIS A 761 29.12 -6.62 -1.24
CA HIS A 761 30.17 -6.42 -0.25
C HIS A 761 29.70 -6.71 1.17
N PHE A 762 28.54 -6.17 1.57
CA PHE A 762 27.98 -6.39 2.90
C PHE A 762 27.58 -7.86 3.11
N GLU A 763 26.92 -8.48 2.13
CA GLU A 763 26.58 -9.91 2.18
C GLU A 763 27.83 -10.79 2.32
N ASN A 764 28.89 -10.48 1.57
CA ASN A 764 30.13 -11.26 1.59
C ASN A 764 30.94 -11.06 2.87
N LYS A 765 31.04 -9.83 3.37
CA LYS A 765 31.85 -9.47 4.56
C LYS A 765 31.19 -9.95 5.84
N TYR A 766 29.88 -9.71 6.01
CA TYR A 766 29.16 -10.02 7.25
C TYR A 766 28.39 -11.34 7.22
N LYS A 767 28.36 -12.04 6.08
CA LYS A 767 27.61 -13.31 5.90
C LYS A 767 26.12 -13.16 6.22
N ILE A 768 25.56 -12.00 5.87
CA ILE A 768 24.14 -11.67 6.00
C ILE A 768 23.45 -11.71 4.64
N HIS A 769 22.14 -11.85 4.61
CA HIS A 769 21.34 -11.70 3.39
C HIS A 769 20.60 -10.37 3.41
N ILE A 770 20.69 -9.60 2.32
CA ILE A 770 20.05 -8.29 2.20
C ILE A 770 18.87 -8.40 1.22
N PRO A 771 17.63 -8.49 1.71
CA PRO A 771 16.47 -8.61 0.83
C PRO A 771 16.21 -7.33 0.01
N ARG A 772 15.82 -7.53 -1.25
CA ARG A 772 15.29 -6.48 -2.13
C ARG A 772 13.87 -6.12 -1.71
N LEU A 773 13.61 -4.82 -1.50
CA LEU A 773 12.27 -4.34 -1.17
C LEU A 773 11.54 -3.77 -2.38
N ARG A 774 10.21 -3.90 -2.37
CA ARG A 774 9.29 -3.23 -3.28
C ARG A 774 8.19 -2.53 -2.50
N LEU A 775 8.31 -1.21 -2.40
CA LEU A 775 7.36 -0.38 -1.67
C LEU A 775 6.34 0.22 -2.63
N ASN A 776 5.17 -0.44 -2.75
CA ASN A 776 4.12 -0.04 -3.69
C ASN A 776 3.68 1.42 -3.54
N ARG A 777 3.74 1.99 -2.32
CA ARG A 777 3.35 3.38 -2.05
C ARG A 777 4.30 4.42 -2.66
N LEU A 778 5.55 4.05 -2.98
CA LEU A 778 6.48 4.94 -3.66
C LEU A 778 6.00 5.37 -5.05
N ARG A 779 5.01 4.66 -5.64
CA ARG A 779 4.35 5.11 -6.88
C ARG A 779 3.74 6.52 -6.78
N TYR A 780 3.39 6.94 -5.55
CA TYR A 780 2.83 8.25 -5.24
C TYR A 780 3.86 9.22 -4.62
N ALA A 781 5.16 8.93 -4.68
CA ALA A 781 6.19 9.67 -3.93
C ALA A 781 6.16 11.18 -4.18
N VAL A 782 5.92 11.63 -5.42
CA VAL A 782 5.75 13.06 -5.76
C VAL A 782 4.57 13.65 -4.99
N SER A 783 3.40 13.02 -5.08
CA SER A 783 2.16 13.45 -4.42
C SER A 783 2.28 13.44 -2.89
N LEU A 784 2.96 12.43 -2.32
CA LEU A 784 3.23 12.35 -0.89
C LEU A 784 4.11 13.51 -0.43
N TRP A 785 5.23 13.73 -1.13
CA TRP A 785 6.12 14.85 -0.81
C TRP A 785 5.40 16.20 -0.96
N SER A 786 4.65 16.42 -2.04
CA SER A 786 3.88 17.65 -2.26
C SER A 786 2.83 17.86 -1.18
N ALA A 787 2.13 16.81 -0.74
CA ALA A 787 1.14 16.91 0.33
C ALA A 787 1.78 17.32 1.67
N MET A 788 2.95 16.77 1.99
CA MET A 788 3.69 17.11 3.21
C MET A 788 4.27 18.53 3.17
N MET A 789 4.64 19.04 1.99
CA MET A 789 5.11 20.42 1.82
C MET A 789 4.03 21.49 2.01
N VAL A 790 2.76 21.13 1.77
CA VAL A 790 1.59 22.05 1.77
C VAL A 790 0.84 22.04 3.11
N ASP A 791 1.30 21.26 4.09
CA ASP A 791 0.62 21.06 5.37
C ASP A 791 0.56 22.33 6.23
N GLY A 792 -0.65 22.86 6.42
CA GLY A 792 -0.98 24.07 7.18
C GLY A 792 -2.14 24.85 6.55
N GLU A 793 -3.02 25.45 7.38
CA GLU A 793 -4.15 26.30 6.94
C GLU A 793 -3.71 27.61 6.22
N LEU A 794 -2.40 27.87 6.09
CA LEU A 794 -1.85 29.10 5.51
C LEU A 794 -0.93 28.93 4.27
N SER A 795 -0.74 27.73 3.73
CA SER A 795 0.35 27.48 2.75
C SER A 795 0.11 27.93 1.29
N SER A 796 -0.96 28.67 0.97
CA SER A 796 -1.38 28.80 -0.44
C SER A 796 -0.74 29.93 -1.26
N ARG A 797 0.11 30.82 -0.71
CA ARG A 797 0.73 31.93 -1.50
C ARG A 797 2.11 32.42 -1.03
N ASP A 798 2.92 31.57 -0.44
CA ASP A 798 4.12 31.99 0.29
C ASP A 798 5.41 32.09 -0.54
N PHE A 799 5.55 31.32 -1.61
CA PHE A 799 6.80 31.33 -2.39
C PHE A 799 6.90 32.61 -3.22
N SER A 800 5.79 33.06 -3.80
CA SER A 800 5.70 34.38 -4.42
C SER A 800 6.13 35.52 -3.50
N LEU A 801 5.69 35.51 -2.24
CA LEU A 801 6.09 36.53 -1.27
C LEU A 801 7.59 36.43 -0.97
N THR A 802 8.07 35.21 -0.76
CA THR A 802 9.49 34.93 -0.43
C THR A 802 10.43 35.50 -1.51
N LEU A 803 10.11 35.33 -2.79
CA LEU A 803 10.90 35.89 -3.91
C LEU A 803 10.92 37.43 -3.93
N CYS A 804 9.94 38.08 -3.32
CA CYS A 804 9.86 39.53 -3.18
C CYS A 804 10.17 40.00 -1.75
N ASN A 805 10.91 39.21 -0.97
CA ASN A 805 11.27 39.52 0.42
C ASN A 805 10.05 39.86 1.31
N ASN A 806 8.93 39.15 1.11
CA ASN A 806 7.65 39.33 1.79
C ASN A 806 7.00 40.71 1.61
N THR A 807 7.33 41.44 0.54
CA THR A 807 6.77 42.78 0.28
C THR A 807 5.62 42.80 -0.73
N ALA A 808 5.61 41.90 -1.71
CA ALA A 808 4.63 41.90 -2.79
C ALA A 808 4.40 40.49 -3.35
N TYR A 809 3.23 40.29 -3.97
CA TYR A 809 2.94 39.09 -4.75
C TYR A 809 3.26 39.32 -6.22
N ILE A 810 3.75 38.28 -6.89
CA ILE A 810 4.09 38.24 -8.30
C ILE A 810 3.36 37.07 -8.97
N ASN A 811 2.90 37.29 -10.20
CA ASN A 811 2.21 36.27 -10.96
C ASN A 811 3.20 35.51 -11.85
N GLY A 812 3.27 34.19 -11.70
CA GLY A 812 4.17 33.33 -12.47
C GLY A 812 3.98 33.42 -13.99
N TYR A 813 2.74 33.56 -14.49
CA TYR A 813 2.47 33.73 -15.93
C TYR A 813 3.01 35.06 -16.45
N HIS A 814 2.91 36.12 -15.66
CA HIS A 814 3.46 37.43 -16.01
C HIS A 814 4.99 37.43 -16.01
N GLU A 815 5.61 36.77 -15.04
CA GLU A 815 7.07 36.57 -15.02
C GLU A 815 7.56 35.69 -16.17
N LEU A 816 6.78 34.68 -16.58
CA LEU A 816 7.10 33.89 -17.78
C LEU A 816 7.12 34.76 -19.05
N LEU A 817 6.12 35.63 -19.23
CA LEU A 817 6.10 36.60 -20.34
C LEU A 817 7.30 37.55 -20.28
N LYS A 818 7.61 38.10 -19.10
CA LYS A 818 8.82 38.90 -18.90
C LYS A 818 10.09 38.11 -19.21
N LYS A 819 10.15 36.81 -18.90
CA LYS A 819 11.31 35.96 -19.19
C LYS A 819 11.52 35.78 -20.68
N ILE A 820 10.44 35.56 -21.45
CA ILE A 820 10.46 35.51 -22.92
C ILE A 820 10.94 36.85 -23.50
N LEU A 821 10.56 37.97 -22.88
CA LEU A 821 11.02 39.32 -23.26
C LEU A 821 12.39 39.70 -22.67
N PHE A 822 13.13 38.77 -22.06
CA PHE A 822 14.43 38.99 -21.40
C PHE A 822 14.41 40.06 -20.29
N ARG A 823 13.25 40.33 -19.67
CA ARG A 823 13.04 41.32 -18.61
C ARG A 823 12.86 40.72 -17.22
N SER A 824 12.60 39.41 -17.10
CA SER A 824 12.43 38.77 -15.79
C SER A 824 13.78 38.52 -15.11
N THR A 825 13.84 38.89 -13.84
CA THR A 825 14.98 38.65 -12.95
C THR A 825 14.96 37.26 -12.31
N HIS A 826 13.93 36.45 -12.56
CA HIS A 826 13.79 35.13 -11.94
C HIS A 826 14.26 34.00 -12.86
N THR A 827 14.69 32.90 -12.27
CA THR A 827 15.07 31.68 -12.99
C THR A 827 13.82 30.92 -13.47
N LEU A 828 13.97 30.11 -14.53
CA LEU A 828 12.84 29.30 -15.05
C LEU A 828 12.25 28.33 -14.01
N PRO A 829 13.04 27.63 -13.17
CA PRO A 829 12.49 26.84 -12.07
C PRO A 829 11.63 27.65 -11.10
N ALA A 830 12.09 28.84 -10.70
CA ALA A 830 11.34 29.71 -9.80
C ALA A 830 10.00 30.16 -10.44
N ILE A 831 10.02 30.53 -11.73
CA ILE A 831 8.80 30.87 -12.47
C ILE A 831 7.86 29.67 -12.58
N GLY A 832 8.38 28.48 -12.86
CA GLY A 832 7.61 27.24 -12.92
C GLY A 832 6.94 26.92 -11.58
N LEU A 833 7.65 27.12 -10.46
CA LEU A 833 7.10 26.94 -9.13
C LEU A 833 6.00 27.96 -8.81
N LEU A 834 6.15 29.23 -9.24
CA LEU A 834 5.09 30.25 -9.11
C LEU A 834 3.82 29.88 -9.88
N ILE A 835 3.98 29.30 -11.08
CA ILE A 835 2.83 28.84 -11.88
C ILE A 835 2.17 27.65 -11.18
N LEU A 836 2.96 26.70 -10.66
CA LEU A 836 2.45 25.55 -9.92
C LEU A 836 1.71 25.98 -8.64
N GLU A 837 2.23 26.96 -7.92
CA GLU A 837 1.61 27.56 -6.73
C GLU A 837 0.29 28.28 -7.07
N ALA A 838 0.21 28.92 -8.25
CA ALA A 838 -0.99 29.61 -8.69
C ALA A 838 -2.14 28.66 -9.11
N LEU A 839 -1.87 27.37 -9.34
CA LEU A 839 -2.93 26.39 -9.58
C LEU A 839 -3.71 26.15 -8.28
N PRO A 840 -5.05 26.01 -8.34
CA PRO A 840 -5.86 25.77 -7.15
C PRO A 840 -5.47 24.44 -6.49
N ASN A 841 -4.59 24.54 -5.50
CA ASN A 841 -4.03 23.38 -4.82
C ASN A 841 -5.00 22.98 -3.71
N LYS A 842 -5.85 21.98 -3.99
CA LYS A 842 -6.67 21.39 -2.93
C LYS A 842 -5.73 20.62 -2.01
N TYR A 843 -5.54 21.10 -0.78
CA TYR A 843 -4.91 20.33 0.29
C TYR A 843 -5.54 18.93 0.30
N ASN A 844 -4.77 17.94 -0.15
CA ASN A 844 -5.29 16.61 -0.35
C ASN A 844 -5.11 15.83 0.96
N ARG A 845 -6.10 15.97 1.87
CA ARG A 845 -6.17 15.23 3.16
C ARG A 845 -5.87 13.74 3.01
N ARG A 846 -6.22 13.15 1.86
CA ARG A 846 -5.96 11.73 1.57
C ARG A 846 -4.46 11.45 1.41
N PHE A 847 -3.73 12.23 0.63
CA PHE A 847 -2.28 12.02 0.47
C PHE A 847 -1.50 12.36 1.72
N HIS A 848 -1.97 13.33 2.50
CA HIS A 848 -1.43 13.62 3.82
C HIS A 848 -1.58 12.43 4.78
N SER A 849 -2.80 11.90 4.92
CA SER A 849 -3.04 10.66 5.70
C SER A 849 -2.26 9.46 5.15
N LEU A 850 -2.10 9.36 3.83
CA LEU A 850 -1.33 8.31 3.19
C LEU A 850 0.18 8.42 3.49
N ALA A 851 0.70 9.64 3.55
CA ALA A 851 2.10 9.90 3.89
C ALA A 851 2.38 9.49 5.34
N HIS A 852 1.50 9.82 6.29
CA HIS A 852 1.61 9.36 7.67
C HIS A 852 1.56 7.83 7.80
N LYS A 853 0.62 7.17 7.13
CA LYS A 853 0.57 5.70 7.11
C LYS A 853 1.83 5.07 6.52
N PHE A 854 2.39 5.69 5.48
CA PHE A 854 3.64 5.23 4.88
C PHE A 854 4.83 5.47 5.80
N PHE A 855 4.86 6.57 6.55
CA PHE A 855 5.82 6.81 7.59
C PHE A 855 5.78 5.72 8.67
N ASP A 856 4.61 5.39 9.19
CA ASP A 856 4.46 4.34 10.20
C ASP A 856 4.97 2.99 9.68
N GLU A 857 4.66 2.64 8.42
CA GLU A 857 5.13 1.43 7.75
C GLU A 857 6.67 1.37 7.68
N ILE A 858 7.31 2.46 7.26
CA ILE A 858 8.78 2.53 7.14
C ILE A 858 9.46 2.56 8.51
N GLN A 859 8.87 3.26 9.48
CA GLN A 859 9.40 3.32 10.83
C GLN A 859 9.36 1.93 11.50
N VAL A 860 8.29 1.15 11.30
CA VAL A 860 8.20 -0.24 11.78
C VAL A 860 9.20 -1.15 11.05
N LEU A 861 9.35 -0.98 9.74
CA LEU A 861 10.30 -1.77 8.94
C LEU A 861 11.74 -1.56 9.43
N LEU A 862 12.15 -0.30 9.59
CA LEU A 862 13.50 0.06 10.00
C LEU A 862 13.73 -0.19 11.49
N GLY A 863 12.77 0.11 12.37
CA GLY A 863 12.96 -0.05 13.81
C GLY A 863 14.22 0.67 14.31
N ASP A 864 14.90 0.06 15.29
CA ASP A 864 16.11 0.61 15.91
C ASP A 864 17.42 0.07 15.31
N ASP A 865 17.34 -0.94 14.43
CA ASP A 865 18.48 -1.70 13.91
C ASP A 865 18.48 -1.83 12.37
N GLY A 866 17.50 -1.23 11.70
CA GLY A 866 17.30 -1.36 10.26
C GLY A 866 17.94 -0.23 9.46
N VAL A 867 18.58 -0.60 8.36
CA VAL A 867 19.17 0.33 7.39
C VAL A 867 18.67 0.02 5.99
N LEU A 868 18.11 1.03 5.32
CA LEU A 868 17.69 0.96 3.93
C LEU A 868 18.76 1.62 3.03
N LEU A 869 19.34 0.82 2.15
CA LEU A 869 20.17 1.25 1.04
C LEU A 869 19.28 1.69 -0.12
N PHE A 870 19.30 2.98 -0.42
CA PHE A 870 18.40 3.60 -1.39
C PHE A 870 19.15 4.48 -2.38
N PRO A 871 18.69 4.62 -3.63
CA PRO A 871 19.34 5.46 -4.63
C PRO A 871 19.24 6.94 -4.27
N THR A 872 20.32 7.70 -4.41
CA THR A 872 20.27 9.16 -4.19
C THR A 872 19.67 9.90 -5.38
N PHE A 873 20.05 9.50 -6.59
CA PHE A 873 19.58 10.06 -7.85
C PHE A 873 19.72 8.97 -8.95
N PRO A 874 18.91 9.00 -10.02
CA PRO A 874 18.87 7.90 -11.00
C PRO A 874 20.09 7.84 -11.94
N GLN A 875 20.80 8.95 -12.14
CA GLN A 875 21.90 9.06 -13.11
C GLN A 875 23.03 9.93 -12.55
N SER A 876 24.20 9.91 -13.18
CA SER A 876 25.29 10.85 -12.86
C SER A 876 24.89 12.30 -13.18
N ALA A 877 25.73 13.25 -12.75
CA ALA A 877 25.45 14.68 -12.85
C ALA A 877 24.98 15.12 -14.26
N PRO A 878 23.71 15.58 -14.40
CA PRO A 878 23.20 16.02 -15.69
C PRO A 878 23.86 17.33 -16.15
N VAL A 879 23.80 17.60 -17.45
CA VAL A 879 24.23 18.87 -18.05
C VAL A 879 23.34 20.01 -17.56
N HIS A 880 23.88 21.22 -17.42
CA HIS A 880 23.11 22.42 -17.04
C HIS A 880 21.82 22.56 -17.85
N GLY A 881 20.71 22.94 -17.22
CA GLY A 881 19.41 23.11 -17.90
C GLY A 881 18.70 21.83 -18.38
N TRP A 882 19.38 20.69 -18.50
CA TRP A 882 18.74 19.39 -18.77
C TRP A 882 17.68 19.00 -17.74
N PRO A 883 17.87 19.26 -16.42
CA PRO A 883 16.89 18.86 -15.42
C PRO A 883 15.53 19.57 -15.51
N LEU A 884 15.48 20.75 -16.12
CA LEU A 884 14.22 21.46 -16.35
C LEU A 884 13.25 20.68 -17.23
N ILE A 885 13.77 19.86 -18.15
CA ILE A 885 12.99 19.21 -19.21
C ILE A 885 12.87 17.70 -18.93
N MET A 886 13.96 17.07 -18.52
CA MET A 886 14.08 15.61 -18.50
C MET A 886 14.21 15.02 -17.09
N ASN A 887 14.57 15.78 -16.05
CA ASN A 887 14.78 15.22 -14.70
C ASN A 887 14.02 16.00 -13.62
N THR A 888 12.94 16.69 -14.00
CA THR A 888 12.24 17.67 -13.16
C THR A 888 11.85 17.13 -11.79
N PHE A 889 11.44 15.86 -11.68
CA PHE A 889 10.98 15.24 -10.44
C PHE A 889 11.97 14.26 -9.83
N ASP A 890 13.18 14.11 -10.38
CA ASP A 890 14.13 13.11 -9.89
C ASP A 890 14.70 13.44 -8.51
N TYR A 891 14.56 14.69 -8.04
CA TYR A 891 14.87 15.05 -6.65
C TYR A 891 14.04 14.27 -5.63
N ILE A 892 12.91 13.66 -6.04
CA ILE A 892 12.01 12.89 -5.18
C ILE A 892 12.68 11.64 -4.58
N TYR A 893 13.73 11.09 -5.20
CA TYR A 893 14.56 10.06 -4.55
C TYR A 893 15.08 10.51 -3.18
N CYS A 894 15.38 11.81 -3.04
CA CYS A 894 15.74 12.40 -1.76
C CYS A 894 14.53 12.99 -1.03
N GLY A 895 13.63 13.65 -1.76
CA GLY A 895 12.48 14.37 -1.21
C GLY A 895 11.53 13.49 -0.40
N ILE A 896 11.25 12.27 -0.85
CA ILE A 896 10.38 11.36 -0.09
C ILE A 896 10.94 11.05 1.31
N ILE A 897 12.26 11.00 1.46
CA ILE A 897 12.92 10.77 2.75
C ILE A 897 12.78 11.99 3.68
N ASN A 898 12.75 13.22 3.14
CA ASN A 898 12.40 14.41 3.93
C ASN A 898 10.94 14.35 4.38
N ALA A 899 10.02 13.99 3.48
CA ALA A 899 8.60 13.88 3.79
C ALA A 899 8.33 12.88 4.91
N LEU A 900 9.16 11.84 5.02
CA LEU A 900 9.13 10.86 6.10
C LEU A 900 9.97 11.27 7.33
N GLY A 901 10.71 12.38 7.31
CA GLY A 901 11.50 12.82 8.47
C GLY A 901 12.59 11.84 8.92
N LEU A 902 13.14 11.02 8.01
CA LEU A 902 14.13 9.99 8.33
C LEU A 902 15.56 10.49 8.11
N PRO A 903 16.56 10.18 8.96
CA PRO A 903 17.95 10.52 8.71
C PRO A 903 18.50 9.78 7.49
N SER A 904 19.38 10.43 6.74
CA SER A 904 19.94 9.85 5.51
C SER A 904 21.33 10.37 5.19
N THR A 905 22.28 9.45 4.96
CA THR A 905 23.66 9.75 4.57
C THR A 905 23.91 9.33 3.13
N GLN A 906 24.18 10.29 2.25
CA GLN A 906 24.68 9.98 0.92
C GLN A 906 26.17 9.64 0.98
N CYS A 907 26.54 8.59 0.24
CA CYS A 907 27.87 8.00 0.16
C CYS A 907 28.31 7.94 -1.31
N PRO A 908 29.51 8.42 -1.67
CA PRO A 908 30.08 8.26 -2.99
C PRO A 908 30.56 6.82 -3.24
N LEU A 909 30.41 6.35 -4.47
CA LEU A 909 30.73 4.97 -4.89
C LEU A 909 31.79 4.90 -5.99
N GLY A 910 32.62 5.94 -6.12
CA GLY A 910 33.56 6.10 -7.22
C GLY A 910 32.96 6.88 -8.40
N LEU A 911 33.53 6.68 -9.59
CA LEU A 911 33.18 7.42 -10.80
C LEU A 911 32.63 6.48 -11.89
N ASP A 912 31.71 7.00 -12.70
CA ASP A 912 31.16 6.34 -13.87
C ASP A 912 32.11 6.39 -15.08
N SER A 913 31.68 5.79 -16.20
CA SER A 913 32.42 5.81 -17.46
C SER A 913 32.68 7.23 -18.02
N GLN A 914 31.89 8.23 -17.62
CA GLN A 914 32.04 9.64 -17.96
C GLN A 914 32.92 10.42 -16.96
N HIS A 915 33.49 9.74 -15.97
CA HIS A 915 34.30 10.29 -14.87
C HIS A 915 33.50 11.22 -13.94
N LEU A 916 32.20 10.95 -13.80
CA LEU A 916 31.29 11.65 -12.90
C LEU A 916 30.96 10.77 -11.68
N PRO A 917 30.70 11.38 -10.51
CA PRO A 917 30.41 10.60 -9.31
C PRO A 917 29.16 9.74 -9.37
N LEU A 918 29.28 8.53 -8.80
CA LEU A 918 28.19 7.63 -8.44
C LEU A 918 27.93 7.69 -6.94
N GLY A 919 26.78 7.22 -6.49
CA GLY A 919 26.43 7.32 -5.06
C GLY A 919 25.16 6.62 -4.62
N ILE A 920 25.08 6.34 -3.32
CA ILE A 920 23.93 5.70 -2.67
C ILE A 920 23.61 6.44 -1.37
N GLN A 921 22.36 6.45 -0.93
CA GLN A 921 21.99 6.98 0.38
C GLN A 921 21.59 5.85 1.33
N CYS A 922 22.09 5.93 2.56
CA CYS A 922 21.78 5.02 3.65
C CYS A 922 20.77 5.69 4.57
N ILE A 923 19.62 5.07 4.79
CA ILE A 923 18.51 5.61 5.57
C ILE A 923 18.27 4.73 6.78
N ALA A 924 18.06 5.33 7.95
CA ALA A 924 17.72 4.62 9.19
C ALA A 924 16.43 5.18 9.80
N GLY A 925 15.94 4.52 10.87
CA GLY A 925 14.84 5.03 11.66
C GLY A 925 15.15 6.38 12.29
N ARG A 926 14.10 7.18 12.57
CA ARG A 926 14.26 8.50 13.18
C ARG A 926 15.02 8.44 14.51
N GLY A 927 16.03 9.29 14.68
CA GLY A 927 16.90 9.34 15.87
C GLY A 927 18.12 8.42 15.81
N HIS A 928 18.18 7.51 14.82
CA HIS A 928 19.26 6.52 14.67
C HIS A 928 20.31 6.93 13.62
N ASP A 929 20.64 8.22 13.58
CA ASP A 929 21.61 8.81 12.64
C ASP A 929 22.95 8.05 12.64
N LYS A 930 23.39 7.58 13.82
CA LYS A 930 24.62 6.78 14.01
C LYS A 930 24.72 5.58 13.07
N LEU A 931 23.60 4.91 12.76
CA LEU A 931 23.60 3.73 11.90
C LEU A 931 23.98 4.10 10.48
N THR A 932 23.42 5.19 9.96
CA THR A 932 23.73 5.66 8.60
C THR A 932 25.17 6.13 8.47
N LEU A 933 25.75 6.69 9.54
CA LEU A 933 27.15 7.13 9.58
C LEU A 933 28.12 5.93 9.64
N ALA A 934 27.82 4.92 10.45
CA ALA A 934 28.62 3.70 10.54
C ALA A 934 28.62 2.92 9.22
N VAL A 935 27.45 2.81 8.57
CA VAL A 935 27.33 2.18 7.24
C VAL A 935 28.09 2.99 6.18
N ALA A 936 28.04 4.33 6.24
CA ALA A 936 28.83 5.17 5.34
C ALA A 936 30.34 4.92 5.49
N GLN A 937 30.83 4.75 6.72
CA GLN A 937 32.23 4.40 7.00
C GLN A 937 32.65 3.09 6.34
N GLU A 938 31.80 2.07 6.42
CA GLU A 938 32.06 0.79 5.76
C GLU A 938 32.04 0.90 4.23
N ILE A 939 31.12 1.69 3.67
CA ILE A 939 31.07 1.96 2.23
C ILE A 939 32.32 2.70 1.76
N GLU A 940 32.82 3.67 2.52
CA GLU A 940 34.08 4.35 2.20
C GLU A 940 35.26 3.37 2.11
N GLN A 941 35.37 2.46 3.07
CA GLN A 941 36.43 1.44 3.09
C GLN A 941 36.32 0.47 1.91
N ALA A 942 35.10 0.10 1.51
CA ALA A 942 34.86 -0.85 0.44
C ALA A 942 35.03 -0.25 -0.96
N MET A 943 34.53 0.98 -1.16
CA MET A 943 34.36 1.60 -2.48
C MET A 943 35.37 2.73 -2.74
N GLY A 944 36.14 3.14 -1.74
CA GLY A 944 37.19 4.15 -1.88
C GLY A 944 36.74 5.61 -1.69
N GLY A 945 35.45 5.86 -1.48
CA GLY A 945 34.93 7.18 -1.10
C GLY A 945 35.11 8.28 -2.15
N TRP A 946 35.49 9.48 -1.71
CA TRP A 946 35.70 10.64 -2.57
C TRP A 946 36.91 10.44 -3.51
N VAL A 947 36.73 10.80 -4.79
CA VAL A 947 37.78 10.74 -5.81
C VAL A 947 38.13 12.15 -6.27
N GLN A 948 39.41 12.52 -6.20
CA GLN A 948 39.87 13.85 -6.64
C GLN A 948 39.48 14.15 -8.12
N PRO A 949 38.83 15.30 -8.41
CA PRO A 949 38.40 15.66 -9.77
C PRO A 949 39.55 15.85 -10.78
N SER A 950 40.72 16.32 -10.31
CA SER A 950 41.89 16.60 -11.15
C SER A 950 43.16 15.98 -10.58
N ARG A 951 43.46 14.73 -10.93
CA ARG A 951 44.74 14.08 -10.55
C ARG A 951 45.89 14.60 -11.42
N MET A 952 47.09 14.79 -10.83
CA MET A 952 48.30 14.89 -11.63
C MET A 952 48.48 13.56 -12.39
N LYS A 953 48.79 13.62 -13.69
CA LYS A 953 49.28 12.41 -14.37
C LYS A 953 50.57 12.03 -13.66
N CYS A 954 50.60 10.87 -13.01
CA CYS A 954 51.87 10.23 -12.70
C CYS A 954 52.42 9.75 -14.04
N ASP A 955 53.59 10.28 -14.44
CA ASP A 955 54.36 9.78 -15.58
C ASP A 955 54.84 8.33 -15.34
#